data_AF-A0A938SZF5-F1
#
_entry.id   AF-A0A938SZF5-F1
#
_cell.length_a   1.000
_cell.length_b   1.000
_cell.length_c   1.000
_cell.angle_alpha   90.00
_cell.angle_beta   90.00
_cell.angle_gamma   90.00
#
_symmetry.space_group_name_H-M   'P 1'
#
loop_
_entity.id
_entity.type
_entity.pdbx_description
1 polymer ?
#
loop_
_entity_poly.entity_id
_entity_poly.type
_entity_poly.pdbx_seq_one_letter_code
_entity_poly.pdbx_strand_id
1 'polypeptide(L)'
;MALSQEVYDEGQKIASATEATLPGILNGILDRYLGWPLKIRSGYLVDRENSRSDIFASVIYATQAGTTPEPQSIHTDNAAVVIDTYETLDSDKFRDSYARIAKAKRLKKTPMPNLSGVPVQTTTLGVIFALRSTAPLDYIAEELARLNTSTPSQEWPDMVVVAMAGTVNYAVQFPGESLSGDLLPPAPRARDAYIPPMYIIIVVRPTGGYTFNRLVGFLIGQLFLFSPGAKLPDTRQVVEGVPNQGITFSGFQFNLNGDLVPVPRQFYNDRYLPPLPVHIEDGRGDLLCTLQFLPWQDGGTILLRGKLPLDGIMPFLTGVDMRRAGKIKRDEYEIAYVLPITEEDFKAMLVRIGQRSNMVVRLPQPKGTIQKVSDEGTQTPFIARLFLGVLKLRDVIVSDPADRNKFDALYETVLSPLMTARKSTQRIAELWQEHSRKVTSGEVARLQGQMIHVEESIHDELRKEVEGFVIAAGRTIKEGMRKFAAEARVDIGFLFQKQTAFAAGLAALERTDYALAAYLQQTRTWSERLQECRNVIEHKGWILPRVTYSREADTIKAIQPSISGQPVTEFVSFVFDRVACFVEELSAYCVQRQMPAGITIAELPLAERPEEAPERFRVTPASGGLPPWQIVYHQASFERA
;
A
#
# COMPACT_ATOMS: atom_id res chain seq x y z
N MET A 1 -20.98 -25.57 20.26
CA MET A 1 -19.87 -24.60 20.10
C MET A 1 -19.83 -24.23 18.62
N ALA A 2 -19.64 -22.96 18.27
CA ALA A 2 -19.55 -22.57 16.86
C ALA A 2 -18.27 -23.17 16.25
N LEU A 3 -18.33 -23.67 15.01
CA LEU A 3 -17.21 -24.34 14.35
C LEU A 3 -15.95 -23.45 14.30
N SER A 4 -16.10 -22.15 14.05
CA SER A 4 -14.99 -21.19 14.09
C SER A 4 -14.27 -21.19 15.44
N GLN A 5 -15.00 -21.23 16.56
CA GLN A 5 -14.39 -21.25 17.89
C GLN A 5 -13.64 -22.56 18.15
N GLU A 6 -14.15 -23.69 17.68
CA GLU A 6 -13.46 -24.97 17.79
C GLU A 6 -12.13 -24.94 17.02
N VAL A 7 -12.14 -24.44 15.79
CA VAL A 7 -10.93 -24.29 14.98
C VAL A 7 -9.94 -23.30 15.61
N TYR A 8 -10.45 -22.22 16.20
CA TYR A 8 -9.64 -21.24 16.93
C TYR A 8 -8.94 -21.89 18.14
N ASP A 9 -9.66 -22.65 18.96
CA ASP A 9 -9.12 -23.33 20.13
C ASP A 9 -8.06 -24.38 19.73
N GLU A 10 -8.26 -25.10 18.64
CA GLU A 10 -7.26 -25.99 18.06
C GLU A 10 -6.03 -25.23 17.53
N GLY A 11 -6.24 -24.05 16.93
CA GLY A 11 -5.17 -23.14 16.54
C GLY A 11 -4.28 -22.73 17.72
N GLN A 12 -4.88 -22.47 18.90
CA GLN A 12 -4.12 -22.16 20.12
C GLN A 12 -3.27 -23.35 20.60
N LYS A 13 -3.79 -24.58 20.45
CA LYS A 13 -3.00 -25.80 20.76
C LYS A 13 -1.82 -25.96 19.82
N ILE A 14 -2.00 -25.70 18.52
CA ILE A 14 -0.91 -25.73 17.54
C ILE A 14 0.15 -24.69 17.90
N ALA A 15 -0.25 -23.46 18.26
CA ALA A 15 0.67 -22.39 18.62
C ALA A 15 1.57 -22.73 19.83
N SER A 16 1.17 -23.70 20.64
CA SER A 16 1.91 -24.20 21.82
C SER A 16 2.80 -25.41 21.52
N ALA A 17 2.81 -25.90 20.27
CA ALA A 17 3.62 -27.04 19.88
C ALA A 17 5.13 -26.72 19.86
N THR A 18 5.93 -27.77 19.71
CA THR A 18 7.38 -27.71 19.47
C THR A 18 7.69 -28.31 18.10
N GLU A 19 8.89 -28.11 17.59
CA GLU A 19 9.31 -28.71 16.31
C GLU A 19 9.03 -30.22 16.23
N ALA A 20 9.28 -30.97 17.31
CA ALA A 20 9.07 -32.43 17.37
C ALA A 20 7.60 -32.85 17.41
N THR A 21 6.71 -32.01 17.96
CA THR A 21 5.29 -32.34 18.18
C THR A 21 4.36 -31.75 17.14
N LEU A 22 4.80 -30.69 16.46
CA LEU A 22 4.02 -29.93 15.49
C LEU A 22 3.43 -30.80 14.36
N PRO A 23 4.18 -31.67 13.66
CA PRO A 23 3.60 -32.50 12.60
C PRO A 23 2.47 -33.40 13.09
N GLY A 24 2.64 -34.01 14.27
CA GLY A 24 1.64 -34.90 14.86
C GLY A 24 0.36 -34.17 15.26
N ILE A 25 0.51 -33.02 15.93
CA ILE A 25 -0.62 -32.19 16.34
C ILE A 25 -1.36 -31.63 15.13
N LEU A 26 -0.63 -31.08 14.14
CA LEU A 26 -1.20 -30.54 12.91
C LEU A 26 -1.99 -31.60 12.14
N ASN A 27 -1.40 -32.78 11.93
CA ASN A 27 -2.05 -33.89 11.23
C ASN A 27 -3.30 -34.36 11.99
N GLY A 28 -3.23 -34.53 13.30
CA GLY A 28 -4.36 -34.97 14.12
C GLY A 28 -5.51 -33.96 14.20
N ILE A 29 -5.22 -32.66 14.11
CA ILE A 29 -6.24 -31.62 14.03
C ILE A 29 -6.88 -31.60 12.65
N LEU A 30 -6.08 -31.55 11.58
CA LEU A 30 -6.61 -31.49 10.22
C LEU A 30 -7.43 -32.76 9.88
N ASP A 31 -7.00 -33.96 10.29
CA ASP A 31 -7.74 -35.21 10.04
C ASP A 31 -9.18 -35.17 10.60
N ARG A 32 -9.44 -34.43 11.68
CA ARG A 32 -10.80 -34.25 12.23
C ARG A 32 -11.72 -33.43 11.32
N TYR A 33 -11.16 -32.51 10.54
CA TYR A 33 -11.91 -31.65 9.63
C TYR A 33 -11.97 -32.20 8.20
N LEU A 34 -11.12 -33.16 7.87
CA LEU A 34 -11.06 -33.79 6.54
C LEU A 34 -11.98 -35.01 6.48
N GLY A 35 -13.02 -34.95 5.65
CA GLY A 35 -13.90 -36.08 5.39
C GLY A 35 -13.33 -37.08 4.37
N TRP A 36 -13.92 -38.28 4.31
CA TRP A 36 -13.66 -39.23 3.22
C TRP A 36 -13.92 -38.57 1.85
N PRO A 37 -13.07 -38.77 0.82
CA PRO A 37 -11.96 -39.74 0.71
C PRO A 37 -10.57 -39.21 1.07
N LEU A 38 -10.47 -38.09 1.79
CA LEU A 38 -9.20 -37.43 2.09
C LEU A 38 -8.51 -38.08 3.30
N LYS A 39 -7.18 -38.12 3.23
CA LYS A 39 -6.28 -38.56 4.31
C LYS A 39 -5.12 -37.58 4.44
N ILE A 40 -4.51 -37.58 5.62
CA ILE A 40 -3.38 -36.74 5.93
C ILE A 40 -2.30 -37.51 6.68
N ARG A 41 -1.03 -37.30 6.31
CA ARG A 41 0.14 -37.86 7.01
C ARG A 41 1.42 -37.14 6.60
N SER A 42 2.49 -37.31 7.37
CA SER A 42 3.84 -36.96 6.94
C SER A 42 4.34 -37.91 5.84
N GLY A 43 5.05 -37.41 4.84
CA GLY A 43 5.53 -38.21 3.73
C GLY A 43 6.12 -37.40 2.59
N TYR A 44 6.51 -38.07 1.51
CA TYR A 44 7.03 -37.44 0.29
C TYR A 44 6.18 -37.82 -0.92
N LEU A 45 6.24 -36.98 -1.94
CA LEU A 45 5.53 -37.19 -3.21
C LEU A 45 6.42 -37.94 -4.20
N VAL A 46 5.80 -38.81 -4.99
CA VAL A 46 6.44 -39.53 -6.10
C VAL A 46 5.56 -39.42 -7.35
N ASP A 47 6.18 -39.16 -8.49
CA ASP A 47 5.49 -39.21 -9.79
C ASP A 47 5.72 -40.54 -10.53
N ARG A 48 5.07 -40.69 -11.68
CA ARG A 48 5.16 -41.92 -12.50
C ARG A 48 6.55 -42.16 -13.09
N GLU A 49 7.41 -41.14 -13.09
CA GLU A 49 8.80 -41.23 -13.54
C GLU A 49 9.76 -41.51 -12.38
N ASN A 50 9.23 -41.84 -11.20
CA ASN A 50 9.96 -42.06 -9.95
C ASN A 50 10.76 -40.83 -9.46
N SER A 51 10.43 -39.63 -9.94
CA SER A 51 10.94 -38.39 -9.36
C SER A 51 10.32 -38.18 -7.99
N ARG A 52 11.11 -37.68 -7.03
CA ARG A 52 10.71 -37.56 -5.63
C ARG A 52 10.83 -36.14 -5.13
N SER A 53 9.85 -35.71 -4.33
CA SER A 53 9.99 -34.51 -3.50
C SER A 53 10.79 -34.81 -2.23
N ASP A 54 11.05 -33.78 -1.44
CA ASP A 54 11.48 -33.95 -0.04
C ASP A 54 10.31 -34.44 0.83
N ILE A 55 10.61 -34.84 2.07
CA ILE A 55 9.61 -35.22 3.06
C ILE A 55 8.95 -33.96 3.59
N PHE A 56 7.61 -33.95 3.66
CA PHE A 56 6.82 -32.90 4.27
C PHE A 56 6.19 -33.39 5.58
N ALA A 57 6.02 -32.47 6.52
CA ALA A 57 5.40 -32.74 7.80
C ALA A 57 3.91 -33.13 7.65
N SER A 58 3.24 -32.61 6.64
CA SER A 58 1.86 -32.91 6.34
C SER A 58 1.61 -32.93 4.84
N VAL A 59 1.01 -34.02 4.35
CA VAL A 59 0.53 -34.18 2.98
C VAL A 59 -0.93 -34.59 3.03
N ILE A 60 -1.80 -33.80 2.42
CA ILE A 60 -3.24 -34.12 2.26
C ILE A 60 -3.43 -34.77 0.90
N TYR A 61 -4.04 -35.95 0.87
CA TYR A 61 -4.20 -36.73 -0.35
C TYR A 61 -5.51 -37.52 -0.38
N ALA A 62 -6.00 -37.84 -1.57
CA ALA A 62 -7.15 -38.72 -1.75
C ALA A 62 -6.72 -40.20 -1.77
N THR A 63 -7.44 -41.07 -1.06
CA THR A 63 -7.18 -42.52 -1.12
C THR A 63 -7.81 -43.15 -2.35
N GLN A 64 -7.05 -44.02 -3.04
CA GLN A 64 -7.60 -44.91 -4.06
C GLN A 64 -8.06 -46.22 -3.41
N ALA A 65 -9.18 -46.78 -3.88
CA ALA A 65 -9.65 -48.08 -3.41
C ALA A 65 -8.69 -49.20 -3.87
N GLY A 66 -8.25 -50.04 -2.95
CA GLY A 66 -7.50 -51.27 -3.25
C GLY A 66 -5.98 -51.16 -3.38
N THR A 67 -5.38 -49.99 -3.12
CA THR A 67 -3.91 -49.86 -3.03
C THR A 67 -3.48 -49.77 -1.56
N THR A 68 -2.51 -50.59 -1.17
CA THR A 68 -1.80 -50.46 0.11
C THR A 68 -0.62 -49.51 -0.12
N PRO A 69 -0.71 -48.22 0.22
CA PRO A 69 0.38 -47.29 -0.06
C PRO A 69 1.61 -47.67 0.79
N GLU A 70 2.80 -47.50 0.22
CA GLU A 70 4.04 -47.49 1.01
C GLU A 70 3.87 -46.50 2.19
N PRO A 71 4.48 -46.75 3.37
CA PRO A 71 4.14 -46.02 4.59
C PRO A 71 4.30 -44.49 4.49
N GLN A 72 5.25 -44.03 3.68
CA GLN A 72 5.59 -42.59 3.53
C GLN A 72 5.50 -42.06 2.08
N SER A 73 5.33 -42.94 1.09
CA SER A 73 5.26 -42.55 -0.33
C SER A 73 3.82 -42.23 -0.72
N ILE A 74 3.61 -41.08 -1.37
CA ILE A 74 2.29 -40.63 -1.85
C ILE A 74 2.41 -40.29 -3.33
N HIS A 75 1.60 -40.94 -4.16
CA HIS A 75 1.61 -40.64 -5.59
C HIS A 75 1.07 -39.22 -5.85
N THR A 76 1.76 -38.44 -6.68
CA THR A 76 1.44 -37.02 -6.92
C THR A 76 0.04 -36.79 -7.49
N ASP A 77 -0.50 -37.75 -8.27
CA ASP A 77 -1.89 -37.70 -8.76
C ASP A 77 -2.92 -37.61 -7.62
N ASN A 78 -2.60 -38.16 -6.45
CA ASN A 78 -3.50 -38.20 -5.29
C ASN A 78 -3.26 -37.05 -4.32
N ALA A 79 -2.12 -36.36 -4.41
CA ALA A 79 -1.73 -35.31 -3.47
C ALA A 79 -2.43 -33.98 -3.77
N ALA A 80 -3.19 -33.47 -2.82
CA ALA A 80 -3.87 -32.18 -2.92
C ALA A 80 -3.03 -31.04 -2.35
N VAL A 81 -2.36 -31.29 -1.22
CA VAL A 81 -1.64 -30.26 -0.45
C VAL A 81 -0.36 -30.84 0.13
N VAL A 82 0.71 -30.06 0.12
CA VAL A 82 1.91 -30.28 0.94
C VAL A 82 2.10 -29.10 1.89
N ILE A 83 2.39 -29.38 3.16
CA ILE A 83 2.67 -28.39 4.19
C ILE A 83 4.04 -28.68 4.77
N ASP A 84 4.94 -27.72 4.59
CA ASP A 84 6.24 -27.70 5.23
C ASP A 84 6.16 -26.92 6.55
N THR A 85 6.79 -27.41 7.61
CA THR A 85 6.57 -26.88 8.97
C THR A 85 7.86 -26.51 9.68
N TYR A 86 7.83 -25.40 10.41
CA TYR A 86 8.93 -24.92 11.24
C TYR A 86 8.44 -24.49 12.62
N GLU A 87 9.24 -24.66 13.66
CA GLU A 87 8.99 -23.96 14.91
C GLU A 87 9.26 -22.45 14.76
N THR A 88 10.44 -22.11 14.23
CA THR A 88 10.83 -20.72 13.97
C THR A 88 11.29 -20.58 12.53
N LEU A 89 10.62 -19.71 11.78
CA LEU A 89 10.94 -19.34 10.40
C LEU A 89 11.88 -18.13 10.37
N ASP A 90 12.97 -18.27 9.62
CA ASP A 90 13.88 -17.19 9.27
C ASP A 90 13.97 -17.09 7.74
N SER A 91 14.71 -16.10 7.22
CA SER A 91 14.81 -15.87 5.78
C SER A 91 15.42 -17.04 5.01
N ASP A 92 16.33 -17.81 5.61
CA ASP A 92 16.99 -18.93 4.95
C ASP A 92 16.06 -20.15 4.90
N LYS A 93 15.41 -20.48 6.01
CA LYS A 93 14.36 -21.52 6.05
C LYS A 93 13.20 -21.19 5.12
N PHE A 94 12.83 -19.92 5.00
CA PHE A 94 11.82 -19.50 4.03
C PHE A 94 12.24 -19.83 2.60
N ARG A 95 13.48 -19.49 2.20
CA ARG A 95 14.04 -19.81 0.88
C ARG A 95 14.12 -21.31 0.63
N ASP A 96 14.58 -22.08 1.63
CA ASP A 96 14.67 -23.54 1.54
C ASP A 96 13.29 -24.18 1.37
N SER A 97 12.31 -23.75 2.16
CA SER A 97 10.94 -24.23 2.09
C SER A 97 10.28 -23.88 0.75
N TYR A 98 10.50 -22.66 0.27
CA TYR A 98 10.08 -22.24 -1.07
C TYR A 98 10.61 -23.20 -2.14
N ALA A 99 11.91 -23.52 -2.11
CA ALA A 99 12.53 -24.45 -3.06
C ALA A 99 11.98 -25.88 -2.96
N ARG A 100 11.72 -26.37 -1.74
CA ARG A 100 11.13 -27.69 -1.50
C ARG A 100 9.70 -27.79 -2.05
N ILE A 101 8.90 -26.75 -1.84
CA ILE A 101 7.53 -26.66 -2.40
C ILE A 101 7.59 -26.62 -3.92
N ALA A 102 8.47 -25.81 -4.51
CA ALA A 102 8.66 -25.77 -5.96
C ALA A 102 9.00 -27.15 -6.55
N LYS A 103 9.91 -27.89 -5.90
CA LYS A 103 10.25 -29.27 -6.28
C LYS A 103 9.05 -30.21 -6.22
N ALA A 104 8.19 -30.09 -5.20
CA ALA A 104 6.97 -30.90 -5.07
C ALA A 104 5.93 -30.55 -6.15
N LYS A 105 5.73 -29.26 -6.45
CA LYS A 105 4.79 -28.78 -7.48
C LYS A 105 5.25 -29.09 -8.91
N ARG A 106 6.56 -29.28 -9.13
CA ARG A 106 7.14 -29.68 -10.43
C ARG A 106 6.89 -31.15 -10.79
N LEU A 107 6.58 -32.01 -9.81
CA LEU A 107 6.32 -33.43 -10.06
C LEU A 107 5.17 -33.64 -11.05
N LYS A 108 5.37 -34.56 -12.00
CA LYS A 108 4.42 -34.72 -13.13
C LYS A 108 3.12 -35.37 -12.67
N LYS A 109 2.01 -34.67 -12.88
CA LYS A 109 0.66 -35.20 -12.69
C LYS A 109 0.04 -35.64 -13.99
N THR A 110 -0.86 -36.61 -13.89
CA THR A 110 -1.67 -37.07 -15.01
C THR A 110 -2.65 -35.98 -15.41
N PRO A 111 -2.74 -35.63 -16.70
CA PRO A 111 -3.77 -34.74 -17.18
C PRO A 111 -5.15 -35.32 -16.88
N MET A 112 -6.02 -34.55 -16.22
CA MET A 112 -7.40 -34.98 -15.99
C MET A 112 -8.21 -34.87 -17.30
N PRO A 113 -9.11 -35.83 -17.57
CA PRO A 113 -10.10 -35.67 -18.64
C PRO A 113 -11.00 -34.47 -18.34
N ASN A 114 -11.38 -33.74 -19.39
CA ASN A 114 -12.28 -32.60 -19.27
C ASN A 114 -13.69 -33.11 -18.92
N LEU A 115 -14.02 -33.15 -17.63
CA LEU A 115 -15.35 -33.52 -17.15
C LEU A 115 -16.28 -32.32 -17.33
N SER A 116 -17.24 -32.42 -18.24
CA SER A 116 -18.20 -31.34 -18.53
C SER A 116 -18.94 -30.90 -17.26
N GLY A 117 -18.74 -29.65 -16.84
CA GLY A 117 -19.51 -29.00 -15.79
C GLY A 117 -19.00 -29.17 -14.36
N VAL A 118 -17.91 -29.91 -14.11
CA VAL A 118 -17.30 -30.02 -12.77
C VAL A 118 -15.87 -29.47 -12.83
N PRO A 119 -15.59 -28.32 -12.19
CA PRO A 119 -14.23 -27.81 -12.09
C PRO A 119 -13.42 -28.72 -11.16
N VAL A 120 -12.60 -29.60 -11.74
CA VAL A 120 -11.64 -30.43 -11.01
C VAL A 120 -10.25 -29.82 -11.19
N GLN A 121 -9.56 -29.55 -10.09
CA GLN A 121 -8.14 -29.18 -10.12
C GLN A 121 -7.27 -30.30 -9.57
N THR A 122 -6.11 -30.52 -10.19
CA THR A 122 -5.12 -31.48 -9.68
C THR A 122 -3.86 -30.83 -9.18
N THR A 123 -3.73 -29.50 -9.26
CA THR A 123 -2.53 -28.78 -8.79
C THR A 123 -2.30 -29.04 -7.30
N THR A 124 -1.07 -29.43 -6.93
CA THR A 124 -0.68 -29.53 -5.53
C THR A 124 -0.56 -28.13 -4.94
N LEU A 125 -1.29 -27.84 -3.87
CA LEU A 125 -1.14 -26.61 -3.11
C LEU A 125 0.05 -26.74 -2.15
N GLY A 126 0.90 -25.73 -2.06
CA GLY A 126 2.05 -25.67 -1.17
C GLY A 126 1.86 -24.65 -0.06
N VAL A 127 2.03 -25.06 1.20
CA VAL A 127 1.96 -24.19 2.38
C VAL A 127 3.27 -24.24 3.14
N ILE A 128 3.77 -23.07 3.54
CA ILE A 128 4.83 -22.93 4.54
C ILE A 128 4.16 -22.56 5.87
N PHE A 129 4.30 -23.38 6.90
CA PHE A 129 3.68 -23.17 8.20
C PHE A 129 4.75 -23.01 9.28
N ALA A 130 4.67 -21.96 10.08
CA ALA A 130 5.59 -21.73 11.19
C ALA A 130 4.84 -21.34 12.47
N LEU A 131 5.37 -21.73 13.63
CA LEU A 131 4.82 -21.27 14.92
C LEU A 131 5.24 -19.84 15.24
N ARG A 132 6.46 -19.49 14.88
CA ARG A 132 7.08 -18.18 15.10
C ARG A 132 7.89 -17.78 13.87
N SER A 133 8.18 -16.49 13.74
CA SER A 133 9.08 -15.98 12.71
C SER A 133 10.04 -14.96 13.32
N THR A 134 11.32 -15.04 12.98
CA THR A 134 12.30 -13.98 13.28
C THR A 134 12.33 -12.92 12.20
N ALA A 135 11.90 -13.26 10.98
CA ALA A 135 11.69 -12.29 9.90
C ALA A 135 10.27 -11.70 9.98
N PRO A 136 10.11 -10.36 9.91
CA PRO A 136 8.81 -9.74 9.73
C PRO A 136 8.04 -10.30 8.53
N LEU A 137 6.72 -10.40 8.65
CA LEU A 137 5.83 -10.81 7.55
C LEU A 137 6.00 -9.89 6.32
N ASP A 138 6.35 -8.63 6.53
CA ASP A 138 6.68 -7.66 5.48
C ASP A 138 7.87 -8.13 4.63
N TYR A 139 8.96 -8.54 5.30
CA TYR A 139 10.15 -9.05 4.61
C TYR A 139 9.90 -10.40 3.96
N ILE A 140 9.06 -11.25 4.56
CA ILE A 140 8.62 -12.50 3.91
C ILE A 140 7.84 -12.20 2.64
N ALA A 141 6.95 -11.20 2.64
CA ALA A 141 6.19 -10.80 1.46
C ALA A 141 7.07 -10.19 0.35
N GLU A 142 8.06 -9.37 0.71
CA GLU A 142 9.04 -8.82 -0.23
C GLU A 142 9.94 -9.92 -0.83
N GLU A 143 10.43 -10.84 0.01
CA GLU A 143 11.24 -11.96 -0.45
C GLU A 143 10.44 -12.93 -1.32
N LEU A 144 9.16 -13.16 -0.99
CA LEU A 144 8.24 -13.91 -1.85
C LEU A 144 8.10 -13.26 -3.22
N ALA A 145 7.90 -11.93 -3.27
CA ALA A 145 7.81 -11.19 -4.54
C ALA A 145 9.11 -11.32 -5.36
N ARG A 146 10.27 -11.23 -4.70
CA ARG A 146 11.58 -11.38 -5.33
C ARG A 146 11.77 -12.77 -5.93
N LEU A 147 11.48 -13.83 -5.17
CA LEU A 147 11.60 -15.22 -5.62
C LEU A 147 10.60 -15.54 -6.75
N ASN A 148 9.39 -15.00 -6.67
CA ASN A 148 8.36 -15.18 -7.69
C ASN A 148 8.78 -14.61 -9.05
N THR A 149 9.60 -13.56 -9.08
CA THR A 149 10.08 -12.96 -10.33
C THR A 149 11.00 -13.90 -11.12
N SER A 150 11.71 -14.82 -10.45
CA SER A 150 12.63 -15.77 -11.09
C SER A 150 12.12 -17.21 -11.10
N THR A 151 10.89 -17.46 -10.63
CA THR A 151 10.32 -18.80 -10.52
C THR A 151 9.02 -18.87 -11.31
N PRO A 152 8.75 -19.93 -12.10
CA PRO A 152 7.46 -20.09 -12.76
C PRO A 152 6.28 -20.14 -11.77
N SER A 153 5.17 -19.48 -12.09
CA SER A 153 4.02 -19.32 -11.18
C SER A 153 3.39 -20.62 -10.66
N GLN A 154 3.50 -21.70 -11.42
CA GLN A 154 3.03 -23.02 -11.05
C GLN A 154 3.87 -23.67 -9.94
N GLU A 155 5.04 -23.11 -9.63
CA GLU A 155 5.95 -23.63 -8.61
C GLU A 155 5.93 -22.80 -7.31
N TRP A 156 5.23 -21.65 -7.29
CA TRP A 156 5.18 -20.78 -6.12
C TRP A 156 4.50 -21.47 -4.92
N PRO A 157 4.93 -21.22 -3.68
CA PRO A 157 4.11 -21.55 -2.51
C PRO A 157 2.85 -20.69 -2.53
N ASP A 158 1.72 -21.27 -2.14
CA ASP A 158 0.40 -20.64 -2.24
C ASP A 158 0.04 -19.84 -0.98
N MET A 159 0.61 -20.22 0.17
CA MET A 159 0.39 -19.55 1.45
C MET A 159 1.59 -19.75 2.41
N VAL A 160 2.01 -18.66 3.05
CA VAL A 160 2.88 -18.69 4.23
C VAL A 160 2.05 -18.37 5.45
N VAL A 161 2.21 -19.14 6.51
CA VAL A 161 1.44 -19.04 7.75
C VAL A 161 2.41 -18.89 8.91
N VAL A 162 2.27 -17.85 9.71
CA VAL A 162 2.96 -17.70 10.99
C VAL A 162 1.89 -17.66 12.09
N ALA A 163 1.84 -18.72 12.90
CA ALA A 163 0.84 -18.89 13.94
C ALA A 163 0.76 -17.65 14.83
N MET A 164 -0.46 -17.25 15.22
CA MET A 164 -0.73 -16.09 16.07
C MET A 164 -0.32 -14.71 15.50
N ALA A 165 0.27 -14.64 14.30
CA ALA A 165 0.62 -13.40 13.63
C ALA A 165 -0.28 -13.14 12.42
N GLY A 166 -0.18 -13.99 11.40
CA GLY A 166 -0.91 -13.78 10.16
C GLY A 166 -0.45 -14.67 9.01
N THR A 167 -0.85 -14.28 7.81
CA THR A 167 -0.61 -15.06 6.58
C THR A 167 -0.08 -14.17 5.47
N VAL A 168 0.78 -14.72 4.62
CA VAL A 168 1.17 -14.12 3.34
C VAL A 168 0.68 -15.02 2.22
N ASN A 169 -0.18 -14.51 1.35
CA ASN A 169 -0.75 -15.28 0.24
C ASN A 169 -1.10 -14.36 -0.93
N TYR A 170 -1.69 -14.94 -1.98
CA TYR A 170 -2.11 -14.17 -3.15
C TYR A 170 -3.62 -13.88 -3.11
N ALA A 171 -3.99 -12.67 -3.53
CA ALA A 171 -5.37 -12.26 -3.76
C ALA A 171 -5.56 -11.81 -5.21
N VAL A 172 -6.80 -11.94 -5.70
CA VAL A 172 -7.19 -11.50 -7.04
C VAL A 172 -7.78 -10.10 -6.96
N GLN A 173 -7.42 -9.25 -7.92
CA GLN A 173 -8.05 -7.97 -8.16
C GLN A 173 -8.39 -7.82 -9.64
N PHE A 174 -9.66 -7.52 -9.93
CA PHE A 174 -10.05 -7.11 -11.28
C PHE A 174 -9.88 -5.59 -11.45
N PRO A 175 -9.59 -5.10 -12.67
CA PRO A 175 -9.53 -3.67 -12.92
C PRO A 175 -10.81 -2.96 -12.50
N GLY A 176 -10.67 -1.90 -11.71
CA GLY A 176 -11.80 -1.11 -11.19
C GLY A 176 -12.45 -1.65 -9.91
N GLU A 177 -11.93 -2.73 -9.33
CA GLU A 177 -12.41 -3.32 -8.08
C GLU A 177 -11.35 -3.28 -6.96
N SER A 178 -11.81 -3.41 -5.70
CA SER A 178 -10.95 -3.81 -4.58
C SER A 178 -10.55 -5.29 -4.69
N LEU A 179 -9.72 -5.76 -3.76
CA LEU A 179 -9.39 -7.19 -3.67
C LEU A 179 -10.68 -8.04 -3.62
N SER A 180 -10.82 -8.98 -4.56
CA SER A 180 -12.04 -9.78 -4.73
C SER A 180 -12.04 -11.06 -3.89
N GLY A 181 -10.87 -11.66 -3.65
CA GLY A 181 -10.74 -12.92 -2.90
C GLY A 181 -9.34 -13.51 -2.97
N ASP A 182 -9.10 -14.60 -2.23
CA ASP A 182 -7.83 -15.33 -2.30
C ASP A 182 -7.71 -16.10 -3.62
N LEU A 183 -6.50 -16.10 -4.19
CA LEU A 183 -6.19 -16.91 -5.36
C LEU A 183 -5.93 -18.36 -4.91
N LEU A 184 -6.75 -19.28 -5.41
CA LEU A 184 -6.40 -20.69 -5.44
C LEU A 184 -5.59 -20.99 -6.70
N PRO A 185 -4.65 -21.96 -6.67
CA PRO A 185 -3.89 -22.33 -7.85
C PRO A 185 -4.84 -22.68 -8.99
N PRO A 186 -4.67 -22.11 -10.20
CA PRO A 186 -5.57 -22.41 -11.29
C PRO A 186 -5.42 -23.87 -11.73
N ALA A 187 -6.50 -24.44 -12.26
CA ALA A 187 -6.46 -25.76 -12.84
C ALA A 187 -5.42 -25.83 -13.98
N PRO A 188 -4.71 -26.96 -14.14
CA PRO A 188 -3.82 -27.16 -15.26
C PRO A 188 -4.57 -26.92 -16.56
N ARG A 189 -3.96 -26.17 -17.50
CA ARG A 189 -4.55 -25.83 -18.82
C ARG A 189 -5.73 -24.87 -18.82
N ALA A 190 -6.17 -24.34 -17.67
CA ALA A 190 -7.20 -23.29 -17.63
C ALA A 190 -6.81 -22.06 -18.47
N ARG A 191 -5.51 -21.86 -18.71
CA ARG A 191 -4.91 -20.76 -19.45
C ARG A 191 -4.66 -21.06 -20.94
N ASP A 192 -4.83 -22.30 -21.38
CA ASP A 192 -4.60 -22.70 -22.78
C ASP A 192 -5.59 -22.00 -23.73
N ALA A 193 -6.78 -21.68 -23.22
CA ALA A 193 -7.85 -21.07 -24.00
C ALA A 193 -7.92 -19.54 -23.88
N TYR A 194 -7.44 -18.94 -22.79
CA TYR A 194 -7.55 -17.50 -22.53
C TYR A 194 -6.59 -16.95 -21.48
N ILE A 195 -6.37 -15.63 -21.51
CA ILE A 195 -5.59 -14.89 -20.52
C ILE A 195 -6.53 -13.98 -19.70
N PRO A 196 -6.73 -14.23 -18.40
CA PRO A 196 -7.66 -13.45 -17.59
C PRO A 196 -7.10 -12.04 -17.28
N PRO A 197 -7.92 -10.99 -17.38
CA PRO A 197 -7.57 -9.60 -17.11
C PRO A 197 -7.60 -9.34 -15.59
N MET A 198 -6.73 -9.98 -14.84
CA MET A 198 -6.69 -9.88 -13.39
C MET A 198 -5.27 -9.66 -12.87
N TYR A 199 -5.17 -8.89 -11.78
CA TYR A 199 -3.95 -8.73 -11.02
C TYR A 199 -3.92 -9.75 -9.88
N ILE A 200 -2.75 -10.35 -9.68
CA ILE A 200 -2.45 -11.25 -8.57
C ILE A 200 -1.59 -10.50 -7.57
N ILE A 201 -2.16 -10.15 -6.43
CA ILE A 201 -1.54 -9.28 -5.43
C ILE A 201 -1.03 -10.13 -4.27
N ILE A 202 0.24 -9.98 -3.92
CA ILE A 202 0.78 -10.49 -2.65
C ILE A 202 0.17 -9.67 -1.52
N VAL A 203 -0.48 -10.35 -0.59
CA VAL A 203 -1.16 -9.75 0.54
C VAL A 203 -0.72 -10.36 1.85
N VAL A 204 -0.51 -9.50 2.84
CA VAL A 204 -0.30 -9.90 4.24
C VAL A 204 -1.60 -9.67 4.99
N ARG A 205 -2.09 -10.70 5.70
CA ARG A 205 -3.31 -10.60 6.52
C ARG A 205 -3.01 -10.83 8.00
N PRO A 206 -3.10 -9.78 8.84
CA PRO A 206 -2.87 -9.90 10.27
C PRO A 206 -4.11 -10.51 10.95
N THR A 207 -4.17 -11.84 10.96
CA THR A 207 -5.31 -12.58 11.53
C THR A 207 -5.11 -12.97 12.99
N GLY A 208 -3.91 -12.75 13.56
CA GLY A 208 -3.64 -12.97 14.97
C GLY A 208 -4.00 -14.39 15.40
N GLY A 209 -4.81 -14.54 16.45
CA GLY A 209 -5.28 -15.85 16.93
C GLY A 209 -6.09 -16.65 15.91
N TYR A 210 -6.66 -16.00 14.89
CA TYR A 210 -7.46 -16.64 13.84
C TYR A 210 -6.65 -17.12 12.63
N THR A 211 -5.31 -17.03 12.68
CA THR A 211 -4.44 -17.47 11.58
C THR A 211 -4.71 -18.92 11.15
N PHE A 212 -4.98 -19.82 12.11
CA PHE A 212 -5.28 -21.22 11.78
C PHE A 212 -6.65 -21.38 11.10
N ASN A 213 -7.69 -20.65 11.54
CA ASN A 213 -8.99 -20.62 10.85
C ASN A 213 -8.85 -20.19 9.39
N ARG A 214 -8.01 -19.17 9.13
CA ARG A 214 -7.72 -18.72 7.76
C ARG A 214 -7.10 -19.85 6.93
N LEU A 215 -6.08 -20.54 7.47
CA LEU A 215 -5.47 -21.69 6.80
C LEU A 215 -6.51 -22.78 6.50
N VAL A 216 -7.32 -23.19 7.49
CA VAL A 216 -8.32 -24.24 7.29
C VAL A 216 -9.35 -23.83 6.23
N GLY A 217 -9.83 -22.58 6.25
CA GLY A 217 -10.73 -22.07 5.21
C GLY A 217 -10.12 -22.11 3.82
N PHE A 218 -8.84 -21.76 3.69
CA PHE A 218 -8.08 -21.82 2.44
C PHE A 218 -7.93 -23.27 1.94
N LEU A 219 -7.58 -24.20 2.84
CA LEU A 219 -7.47 -25.63 2.53
C LEU A 219 -8.82 -26.22 2.08
N ILE A 220 -9.93 -25.89 2.75
CA ILE A 220 -11.27 -26.36 2.36
C ILE A 220 -11.59 -25.93 0.93
N GLY A 221 -11.30 -24.68 0.57
CA GLY A 221 -11.51 -24.16 -0.80
C GLY A 221 -10.75 -24.99 -1.85
N GLN A 222 -9.47 -25.29 -1.58
CA GLN A 222 -8.65 -26.14 -2.45
C GLN A 222 -9.24 -27.55 -2.58
N LEU A 223 -9.56 -28.18 -1.44
CA LEU A 223 -9.98 -29.56 -1.36
C LEU A 223 -11.35 -29.80 -1.99
N PHE A 224 -12.24 -28.80 -1.92
CA PHE A 224 -13.54 -28.84 -2.59
C PHE A 224 -13.40 -29.00 -4.11
N LEU A 225 -12.45 -28.30 -4.72
CA LEU A 225 -12.17 -28.38 -6.16
C LEU A 225 -11.28 -29.59 -6.52
N PHE A 226 -10.44 -30.06 -5.59
CA PHE A 226 -9.59 -31.24 -5.80
C PHE A 226 -10.36 -32.56 -5.73
N SER A 227 -11.29 -32.67 -4.79
CA SER A 227 -12.13 -33.85 -4.58
C SER A 227 -13.61 -33.46 -4.48
N PRO A 228 -14.27 -33.18 -5.62
CA PRO A 228 -15.69 -32.86 -5.63
C PRO A 228 -16.51 -33.97 -4.98
N GLY A 229 -17.37 -33.60 -4.02
CA GLY A 229 -18.18 -34.56 -3.25
C GLY A 229 -17.56 -35.01 -1.92
N ALA A 230 -16.33 -34.59 -1.60
CA ALA A 230 -15.79 -34.73 -0.26
C ALA A 230 -16.68 -33.99 0.77
N LYS A 231 -16.94 -34.63 1.91
CA LYS A 231 -17.71 -34.02 3.01
C LYS A 231 -16.81 -33.07 3.79
N LEU A 232 -16.70 -31.84 3.30
CA LEU A 232 -15.93 -30.77 3.93
C LEU A 232 -16.84 -29.86 4.78
N PRO A 233 -16.33 -29.24 5.85
CA PRO A 233 -17.07 -28.24 6.61
C PRO A 233 -17.42 -27.02 5.75
N ASP A 234 -18.47 -26.28 6.14
CA ASP A 234 -18.80 -25.00 5.51
C ASP A 234 -17.71 -23.97 5.81
N THR A 235 -17.01 -23.51 4.76
CA THR A 235 -15.95 -22.50 4.86
C THR A 235 -16.43 -21.25 5.60
N ARG A 236 -17.68 -20.82 5.42
CA ARG A 236 -18.22 -19.62 6.07
C ARG A 236 -18.29 -19.76 7.59
N GLN A 237 -18.60 -20.96 8.08
CA GLN A 237 -18.65 -21.25 9.51
C GLN A 237 -17.25 -21.39 10.12
N VAL A 238 -16.25 -21.82 9.34
CA VAL A 238 -14.86 -21.94 9.79
C VAL A 238 -14.20 -20.56 9.92
N VAL A 239 -14.48 -19.65 8.97
CA VAL A 239 -13.85 -18.33 8.92
C VAL A 239 -14.69 -17.22 9.56
N GLU A 240 -15.75 -17.57 10.28
CA GLU A 240 -16.54 -16.62 11.04
C GLU A 240 -15.66 -15.88 12.06
N GLY A 241 -15.71 -14.54 12.05
CA GLY A 241 -14.90 -13.69 12.94
C GLY A 241 -13.45 -13.48 12.51
N VAL A 242 -12.98 -14.15 11.44
CA VAL A 242 -11.61 -13.96 10.92
C VAL A 242 -11.49 -12.57 10.28
N PRO A 243 -10.50 -11.75 10.68
CA PRO A 243 -10.24 -10.46 10.03
C PRO A 243 -9.97 -10.62 8.52
N ASN A 244 -10.57 -9.74 7.72
CA ASN A 244 -10.46 -9.77 6.25
C ASN A 244 -9.60 -8.65 5.67
N GLN A 245 -9.14 -7.71 6.50
CA GLN A 245 -8.23 -6.66 6.04
C GLN A 245 -6.89 -7.27 5.59
N GLY A 246 -6.29 -6.67 4.57
CA GLY A 246 -5.00 -7.10 4.03
C GLY A 246 -4.14 -5.91 3.66
N ILE A 247 -2.83 -6.08 3.80
CA ILE A 247 -1.79 -5.14 3.41
C ILE A 247 -1.24 -5.64 2.06
N THR A 248 -1.31 -4.81 1.02
CA THR A 248 -0.87 -5.15 -0.34
C THR A 248 0.59 -4.79 -0.55
N PHE A 249 1.39 -5.69 -1.13
CA PHE A 249 2.82 -5.47 -1.38
C PHE A 249 3.14 -5.33 -2.88
N SER A 250 3.03 -6.42 -3.63
CA SER A 250 3.43 -6.49 -5.04
C SER A 250 2.34 -7.12 -5.89
N GLY A 251 2.16 -6.59 -7.10
CA GLY A 251 1.22 -7.10 -8.08
C GLY A 251 1.91 -7.87 -9.20
N PHE A 252 1.30 -8.97 -9.61
CA PHE A 252 1.64 -9.73 -10.81
C PHE A 252 0.46 -9.72 -11.77
N GLN A 253 0.73 -9.95 -13.05
CA GLN A 253 -0.28 -10.00 -14.09
C GLN A 253 0.11 -11.03 -15.15
N PHE A 254 -0.85 -11.53 -15.92
CA PHE A 254 -0.55 -12.51 -16.97
C PHE A 254 -0.08 -11.83 -18.25
N ASN A 255 1.12 -12.10 -18.73
CA ASN A 255 1.49 -11.70 -20.10
C ASN A 255 0.70 -12.50 -21.15
N LEU A 256 0.83 -12.18 -22.44
CA LEU A 256 0.14 -12.90 -23.52
C LEU A 256 0.58 -14.36 -23.66
N ASN A 257 1.75 -14.72 -23.13
CA ASN A 257 2.24 -16.10 -23.05
C ASN A 257 1.59 -16.89 -21.90
N GLY A 258 0.85 -16.23 -21.00
CA GLY A 258 0.21 -16.86 -19.85
C GLY A 258 1.11 -17.01 -18.61
N ASP A 259 2.27 -16.36 -18.61
CA ASP A 259 3.16 -16.28 -17.46
C ASP A 259 2.73 -15.14 -16.54
N LEU A 260 2.81 -15.36 -15.23
CA LEU A 260 2.70 -14.26 -14.27
C LEU A 260 4.02 -13.51 -14.20
N VAL A 261 3.96 -12.23 -14.51
CA VAL A 261 5.08 -11.30 -14.48
C VAL A 261 4.76 -10.13 -13.55
N PRO A 262 5.76 -9.46 -12.97
CA PRO A 262 5.51 -8.27 -12.15
C PRO A 262 4.74 -7.21 -12.95
N VAL A 263 3.76 -6.58 -12.30
CA VAL A 263 3.06 -5.42 -12.88
C VAL A 263 4.06 -4.27 -13.01
N PRO A 264 4.20 -3.67 -14.20
CA PRO A 264 5.04 -2.50 -14.38
C PRO A 264 4.65 -1.36 -13.43
N ARG A 265 5.62 -0.73 -12.77
CA ARG A 265 5.35 0.28 -11.73
C ARG A 265 4.52 1.46 -12.22
N GLN A 266 4.60 1.82 -13.51
CA GLN A 266 3.79 2.88 -14.10
C GLN A 266 2.29 2.57 -14.13
N PHE A 267 1.88 1.32 -13.89
CA PHE A 267 0.47 0.89 -13.80
C PHE A 267 -0.05 0.84 -12.36
N TYR A 268 0.76 1.20 -11.36
CA TYR A 268 0.31 1.22 -9.97
C TYR A 268 -0.64 2.40 -9.73
N ASN A 269 -1.61 2.23 -8.84
CA ASN A 269 -2.67 3.23 -8.59
C ASN A 269 -2.15 4.60 -8.15
N ASP A 270 -0.96 4.67 -7.55
CA ASP A 270 -0.31 5.92 -7.14
C ASP A 270 0.35 6.67 -8.31
N ARG A 271 0.42 6.07 -9.50
CA ARG A 271 1.11 6.59 -10.70
C ARG A 271 0.26 6.58 -11.95
N TYR A 272 -0.70 5.67 -12.03
CA TYR A 272 -1.52 5.45 -13.20
C TYR A 272 -2.81 6.25 -13.09
N LEU A 273 -3.00 7.16 -14.05
CA LEU A 273 -4.27 7.82 -14.29
C LEU A 273 -4.95 7.10 -15.46
N PRO A 274 -6.02 6.33 -15.21
CA PRO A 274 -6.70 5.62 -16.28
C PRO A 274 -7.30 6.61 -17.30
N PRO A 275 -7.24 6.31 -18.61
CA PRO A 275 -7.84 7.16 -19.63
C PRO A 275 -9.35 7.25 -19.43
N LEU A 276 -9.94 8.40 -19.75
CA LEU A 276 -11.38 8.60 -19.57
C LEU A 276 -12.19 7.62 -20.45
N PRO A 277 -13.27 7.00 -19.93
CA PRO A 277 -14.12 6.13 -20.72
C PRO A 277 -14.78 6.87 -21.90
N VAL A 278 -14.70 6.28 -23.09
CA VAL A 278 -15.34 6.77 -24.31
C VAL A 278 -16.82 6.40 -24.32
N HIS A 279 -17.69 7.35 -24.63
CA HIS A 279 -19.13 7.12 -24.67
C HIS A 279 -19.55 6.58 -26.04
N ILE A 280 -20.39 5.55 -26.02
CA ILE A 280 -21.08 5.03 -27.20
C ILE A 280 -22.57 5.33 -27.02
N GLU A 281 -23.10 6.14 -27.92
CA GLU A 281 -24.49 6.61 -27.92
C GLU A 281 -25.25 6.04 -29.12
N ASP A 282 -26.58 6.07 -29.04
CA ASP A 282 -27.41 5.87 -30.22
C ASP A 282 -27.55 7.16 -31.06
N GLY A 283 -28.27 7.07 -32.19
CA GLY A 283 -28.53 8.24 -33.04
C GLY A 283 -29.39 9.34 -32.41
N ARG A 284 -29.97 9.11 -31.22
CA ARG A 284 -30.76 10.10 -30.45
C ARG A 284 -29.93 10.77 -29.35
N GLY A 285 -28.72 10.26 -29.09
CA GLY A 285 -27.84 10.74 -28.02
C GLY A 285 -28.03 10.01 -26.69
N ASP A 286 -28.79 8.90 -26.66
CA ASP A 286 -28.93 8.09 -25.47
C ASP A 286 -27.67 7.23 -25.26
N LEU A 287 -27.10 7.25 -24.05
CA LEU A 287 -25.92 6.45 -23.71
C LEU A 287 -26.24 4.96 -23.76
N LEU A 288 -25.53 4.23 -24.64
CA LEU A 288 -25.62 2.78 -24.77
C LEU A 288 -24.60 2.08 -23.88
N CYS A 289 -23.33 2.47 -23.96
CA CYS A 289 -22.27 1.99 -23.08
C CYS A 289 -21.09 2.97 -23.03
N THR A 290 -20.14 2.71 -22.14
CA THR A 290 -18.82 3.34 -22.14
C THR A 290 -17.74 2.29 -22.36
N LEU A 291 -16.73 2.60 -23.16
CA LEU A 291 -15.58 1.76 -23.43
C LEU A 291 -14.31 2.40 -22.89
N GLN A 292 -13.46 1.62 -22.23
CA GLN A 292 -12.19 2.08 -21.70
C GLN A 292 -11.09 1.08 -22.06
N PHE A 293 -10.01 1.58 -22.63
CA PHE A 293 -8.80 0.79 -22.85
C PHE A 293 -7.93 0.81 -21.60
N LEU A 294 -7.49 -0.37 -21.18
CA LEU A 294 -6.53 -0.53 -20.09
C LEU A 294 -5.26 -1.18 -20.65
N PRO A 295 -4.11 -0.51 -20.55
CA PRO A 295 -2.85 -1.05 -21.03
C PRO A 295 -2.42 -2.24 -20.17
N TRP A 296 -1.72 -3.17 -20.80
CA TRP A 296 -1.09 -4.31 -20.18
C TRP A 296 0.41 -4.34 -20.51
N GLN A 297 1.21 -5.23 -19.93
CA GLN A 297 2.66 -5.26 -20.21
C GLN A 297 2.95 -5.47 -21.70
N ASP A 298 2.24 -6.41 -22.32
CA ASP A 298 2.44 -6.84 -23.71
C ASP A 298 1.12 -6.92 -24.49
N GLY A 299 0.15 -6.06 -24.16
CA GLY A 299 -1.15 -6.01 -24.82
C GLY A 299 -2.10 -5.02 -24.16
N GLY A 300 -3.40 -5.34 -24.16
CA GLY A 300 -4.40 -4.53 -23.49
C GLY A 300 -5.71 -5.26 -23.27
N THR A 301 -6.56 -4.67 -22.43
CA THR A 301 -7.94 -5.13 -22.22
C THR A 301 -8.92 -3.97 -22.41
N ILE A 302 -10.17 -4.31 -22.70
CA ILE A 302 -11.28 -3.36 -22.88
C ILE A 302 -12.29 -3.59 -21.76
N LEU A 303 -12.56 -2.52 -21.01
CA LEU A 303 -13.61 -2.48 -20.02
C LEU A 303 -14.85 -1.82 -20.62
N LEU A 304 -16.00 -2.48 -20.50
CA LEU A 304 -17.29 -1.99 -20.95
C LEU A 304 -18.26 -1.85 -19.78
N ARG A 305 -18.90 -0.69 -19.65
CA ARG A 305 -20.04 -0.44 -18.74
C ARG A 305 -21.27 -0.04 -19.52
N GLY A 306 -22.44 -0.61 -19.24
CA GLY A 306 -23.71 -0.19 -19.83
C GLY A 306 -24.54 -1.33 -20.42
N LYS A 307 -25.40 -0.98 -21.38
CA LYS A 307 -26.47 -1.85 -21.90
C LYS A 307 -26.01 -2.81 -22.99
N LEU A 308 -24.94 -2.48 -23.73
CA LEU A 308 -24.43 -3.31 -24.80
C LEU A 308 -23.53 -4.43 -24.27
N PRO A 309 -23.61 -5.66 -24.81
CA PRO A 309 -22.67 -6.71 -24.47
C PRO A 309 -21.33 -6.48 -25.18
N LEU A 310 -20.22 -6.82 -24.51
CA LEU A 310 -18.89 -6.72 -25.07
C LEU A 310 -18.72 -7.57 -26.33
N ASP A 311 -19.38 -8.73 -26.42
CA ASP A 311 -19.36 -9.60 -27.61
C ASP A 311 -19.90 -8.89 -28.88
N GLY A 312 -20.76 -7.89 -28.72
CA GLY A 312 -21.24 -7.06 -29.84
C GLY A 312 -20.26 -5.97 -30.27
N ILE A 313 -19.30 -5.63 -29.41
CA ILE A 313 -18.29 -4.59 -29.64
C ILE A 313 -16.97 -5.20 -30.15
N MET A 314 -16.60 -6.38 -29.65
CA MET A 314 -15.35 -7.05 -30.00
C MET A 314 -15.13 -7.29 -31.51
N PRO A 315 -16.16 -7.58 -32.35
CA PRO A 315 -15.98 -7.74 -33.80
C PRO A 315 -15.46 -6.51 -34.55
N PHE A 316 -15.46 -5.32 -33.91
CA PHE A 316 -14.87 -4.12 -34.49
C PHE A 316 -13.33 -4.06 -34.32
N LEU A 317 -12.72 -4.97 -33.56
CA LEU A 317 -11.27 -5.17 -33.54
C LEU A 317 -10.80 -5.94 -34.78
N THR A 318 -9.62 -5.58 -35.28
CA THR A 318 -8.99 -6.24 -36.44
C THR A 318 -7.71 -6.93 -35.99
N GLY A 319 -7.39 -8.09 -36.57
CA GLY A 319 -6.15 -8.80 -36.27
C GLY A 319 -6.15 -9.59 -34.95
N VAL A 320 -7.30 -9.67 -34.25
CA VAL A 320 -7.46 -10.45 -33.02
C VAL A 320 -8.12 -11.79 -33.35
N ASP A 321 -7.57 -12.89 -32.84
CA ASP A 321 -8.24 -14.20 -32.90
C ASP A 321 -9.43 -14.23 -31.94
N MET A 322 -10.63 -14.09 -32.50
CA MET A 322 -11.87 -14.05 -31.72
C MET A 322 -12.15 -15.35 -30.96
N ARG A 323 -11.50 -16.48 -31.30
CA ARG A 323 -11.61 -17.73 -30.51
C ARG A 323 -10.98 -17.60 -29.13
N ARG A 324 -10.03 -16.67 -28.96
CA ARG A 324 -9.34 -16.37 -27.70
C ARG A 324 -9.88 -15.10 -27.04
N ALA A 325 -10.77 -14.36 -27.71
CA ALA A 325 -11.32 -13.08 -27.28
C ALA A 325 -12.61 -13.22 -26.45
N GLY A 326 -12.51 -13.91 -25.32
CA GLY A 326 -13.61 -14.00 -24.36
C GLY A 326 -13.67 -12.81 -23.39
N LYS A 327 -14.56 -12.92 -22.40
CA LYS A 327 -14.83 -11.86 -21.43
C LYS A 327 -15.12 -12.40 -20.03
N ILE A 328 -14.88 -11.56 -19.04
CA ILE A 328 -15.33 -11.74 -17.66
C ILE A 328 -16.47 -10.76 -17.41
N LYS A 329 -17.61 -11.27 -16.94
CA LYS A 329 -18.74 -10.46 -16.51
C LYS A 329 -18.64 -10.18 -15.01
N ARG A 330 -18.75 -8.92 -14.64
CA ARG A 330 -18.88 -8.40 -13.28
C ARG A 330 -20.26 -7.77 -13.11
N ASP A 331 -20.61 -7.37 -11.90
CA ASP A 331 -21.96 -6.88 -11.59
C ASP A 331 -22.33 -5.63 -12.40
N GLU A 332 -21.38 -4.70 -12.57
CA GLU A 332 -21.62 -3.43 -13.27
C GLU A 332 -20.95 -3.32 -14.64
N TYR A 333 -20.10 -4.28 -15.02
CA TYR A 333 -19.23 -4.15 -16.18
C TYR A 333 -18.77 -5.49 -16.77
N GLU A 334 -18.33 -5.47 -18.02
CA GLU A 334 -17.68 -6.58 -18.70
C GLU A 334 -16.24 -6.21 -19.02
N ILE A 335 -15.32 -7.17 -18.90
CA ILE A 335 -13.89 -6.99 -19.17
C ILE A 335 -13.47 -8.02 -20.21
N ALA A 336 -12.84 -7.59 -21.30
CA ALA A 336 -12.26 -8.51 -22.27
C ALA A 336 -11.09 -9.26 -21.62
N TYR A 337 -10.80 -10.48 -22.09
CA TYR A 337 -9.51 -11.11 -21.81
C TYR A 337 -8.34 -10.21 -22.23
N VAL A 338 -7.12 -10.52 -21.79
CA VAL A 338 -5.95 -9.78 -22.26
C VAL A 338 -5.72 -10.12 -23.74
N LEU A 339 -5.64 -9.10 -24.59
CA LEU A 339 -5.57 -9.23 -26.03
C LEU A 339 -4.28 -8.61 -26.57
N PRO A 340 -3.77 -9.08 -27.73
CA PRO A 340 -2.64 -8.48 -28.44
C PRO A 340 -3.08 -7.20 -29.17
N ILE A 341 -3.52 -6.20 -28.41
CA ILE A 341 -3.98 -4.92 -28.92
C ILE A 341 -3.26 -3.77 -28.22
N THR A 342 -3.12 -2.67 -28.93
CA THR A 342 -2.56 -1.40 -28.45
C THR A 342 -3.66 -0.35 -28.28
N GLU A 343 -3.28 0.82 -27.74
CA GLU A 343 -4.18 1.97 -27.69
C GLU A 343 -4.58 2.44 -29.12
N GLU A 344 -3.69 2.28 -30.10
CA GLU A 344 -3.98 2.62 -31.51
C GLU A 344 -5.02 1.68 -32.10
N ASP A 345 -4.95 0.39 -31.81
CA ASP A 345 -5.95 -0.60 -32.21
C ASP A 345 -7.32 -0.29 -31.61
N PHE A 346 -7.35 0.13 -30.34
CA PHE A 346 -8.56 0.59 -29.66
C PHE A 346 -9.13 1.85 -30.33
N LYS A 347 -8.30 2.86 -30.64
CA LYS A 347 -8.74 4.06 -31.38
C LYS A 347 -9.28 3.70 -32.76
N ALA A 348 -8.64 2.79 -33.48
CA ALA A 348 -9.11 2.31 -34.78
C ALA A 348 -10.44 1.54 -34.67
N MET A 349 -10.64 0.76 -33.60
CA MET A 349 -11.91 0.11 -33.29
C MET A 349 -13.03 1.14 -33.09
N LEU A 350 -12.78 2.20 -32.31
CA LEU A 350 -13.75 3.29 -32.11
C LEU A 350 -14.16 3.96 -33.43
N VAL A 351 -13.20 4.23 -34.32
CA VAL A 351 -13.49 4.76 -35.66
C VAL A 351 -14.38 3.81 -36.46
N ARG A 352 -14.10 2.51 -36.43
CA ARG A 352 -14.91 1.49 -37.13
C ARG A 352 -16.32 1.36 -36.56
N ILE A 353 -16.49 1.50 -35.24
CA ILE A 353 -17.82 1.54 -34.61
C ILE A 353 -18.63 2.69 -35.23
N GLY A 354 -18.08 3.90 -35.28
CA GLY A 354 -18.77 5.06 -35.84
C GLY A 354 -19.03 4.95 -37.36
N GLN A 355 -18.17 4.25 -38.10
CA GLN A 355 -18.31 4.12 -39.57
C GLN A 355 -19.20 2.95 -40.02
N ARG A 356 -19.26 1.87 -39.25
CA ARG A 356 -19.87 0.59 -39.67
C ARG A 356 -21.10 0.20 -38.84
N SER A 357 -21.57 1.09 -37.97
CA SER A 357 -22.78 0.90 -37.18
C SER A 357 -23.63 2.17 -37.17
N ASN A 358 -24.80 2.10 -36.54
CA ASN A 358 -25.65 3.25 -36.24
C ASN A 358 -25.31 3.91 -34.88
N MET A 359 -24.21 3.52 -34.24
CA MET A 359 -23.76 4.07 -32.96
C MET A 359 -22.88 5.31 -33.18
N VAL A 360 -22.98 6.27 -32.26
CA VAL A 360 -22.18 7.49 -32.24
C VAL A 360 -21.11 7.38 -31.17
N VAL A 361 -19.84 7.54 -31.56
CA VAL A 361 -18.72 7.57 -30.62
C VAL A 361 -18.48 9.00 -30.17
N ARG A 362 -18.61 9.26 -28.86
CA ARG A 362 -18.27 10.54 -28.25
C ARG A 362 -17.10 10.42 -27.30
N LEU A 363 -16.06 11.19 -27.58
CA LEU A 363 -14.97 11.36 -26.63
C LEU A 363 -15.48 12.13 -25.42
N PRO A 364 -15.14 11.70 -24.19
CA PRO A 364 -15.62 12.32 -22.98
C PRO A 364 -15.08 13.75 -22.91
N GLN A 365 -15.97 14.70 -22.60
CA GLN A 365 -15.53 16.03 -22.21
C GLN A 365 -14.88 15.93 -20.81
N PRO A 366 -13.66 16.46 -20.63
CA PRO A 366 -13.01 16.42 -19.32
C PRO A 366 -13.88 17.15 -18.30
N LYS A 367 -14.32 16.44 -17.25
CA LYS A 367 -15.10 17.02 -16.13
C LYS A 367 -14.22 17.71 -15.08
N GLY A 368 -12.90 17.64 -15.25
CA GLY A 368 -11.92 18.22 -14.34
C GLY A 368 -10.64 18.59 -15.08
N THR A 369 -9.81 19.40 -14.42
CA THR A 369 -8.53 19.86 -14.94
C THR A 369 -7.42 19.27 -14.09
N ILE A 370 -6.48 18.56 -14.73
CA ILE A 370 -5.19 18.25 -14.11
C ILE A 370 -4.28 19.42 -14.40
N GLN A 371 -3.92 20.16 -13.35
CA GLN A 371 -3.01 21.29 -13.45
C GLN A 371 -1.76 21.01 -12.62
N LYS A 372 -0.60 21.30 -13.21
CA LYS A 372 0.66 21.30 -12.47
C LYS A 372 0.64 22.44 -11.44
N VAL A 373 0.77 22.09 -10.16
CA VAL A 373 0.76 23.05 -9.04
C VAL A 373 2.15 23.37 -8.49
N SER A 374 3.16 22.57 -8.84
CA SER A 374 4.55 22.70 -8.39
C SER A 374 5.51 22.00 -9.37
N ASP A 375 6.77 22.43 -9.37
CA ASP A 375 7.92 21.77 -10.01
C ASP A 375 8.61 20.75 -9.06
N GLU A 376 8.04 20.51 -7.90
CA GLU A 376 8.56 19.60 -6.89
C GLU A 376 7.95 18.19 -7.04
N GLY A 377 8.80 17.18 -7.21
CA GLY A 377 8.39 15.78 -7.41
C GLY A 377 8.40 14.94 -6.13
N THR A 378 7.99 13.68 -6.27
CA THR A 378 7.91 12.69 -5.18
C THR A 378 9.26 12.31 -4.58
N GLN A 379 10.37 12.64 -5.25
CA GLN A 379 11.72 12.43 -4.72
C GLN A 379 12.05 13.36 -3.54
N THR A 380 11.29 14.44 -3.36
CA THR A 380 11.49 15.32 -2.20
C THR A 380 10.81 14.73 -0.97
N PRO A 381 11.48 14.67 0.20
CA PRO A 381 10.86 14.18 1.43
C PRO A 381 9.57 14.89 1.79
N PHE A 382 9.46 16.19 1.51
CA PHE A 382 8.23 16.95 1.78
C PHE A 382 7.01 16.43 1.00
N ILE A 383 7.14 16.27 -0.32
CA ILE A 383 6.04 15.73 -1.14
C ILE A 383 5.81 14.26 -0.83
N ALA A 384 6.87 13.46 -0.71
CA ALA A 384 6.76 12.04 -0.39
C ALA A 384 6.01 11.79 0.92
N ARG A 385 6.35 12.52 1.99
CA ARG A 385 5.86 12.21 3.33
C ARG A 385 4.54 12.89 3.66
N LEU A 386 4.40 14.18 3.32
CA LEU A 386 3.24 14.98 3.72
C LEU A 386 2.10 14.94 2.71
N PHE A 387 2.37 14.55 1.45
CA PHE A 387 1.31 14.29 0.47
C PHE A 387 1.12 12.79 0.33
N LEU A 388 2.05 12.09 -0.32
CA LEU A 388 1.83 10.68 -0.66
C LEU A 388 1.69 9.80 0.57
N GLY A 389 2.60 9.95 1.55
CA GLY A 389 2.63 9.14 2.76
C GLY A 389 1.32 9.21 3.53
N VAL A 390 0.84 10.42 3.84
CA VAL A 390 -0.44 10.58 4.57
C VAL A 390 -1.63 10.04 3.78
N LEU A 391 -1.68 10.25 2.45
CA LEU A 391 -2.78 9.72 1.62
C LEU A 391 -2.75 8.18 1.50
N LYS A 392 -1.56 7.57 1.46
CA LYS A 392 -1.43 6.10 1.52
C LYS A 392 -1.88 5.55 2.87
N LEU A 393 -1.53 6.22 3.97
CA LEU A 393 -2.02 5.84 5.30
C LEU A 393 -3.54 5.99 5.41
N ARG A 394 -4.12 7.07 4.85
CA ARG A 394 -5.57 7.27 4.75
C ARG A 394 -6.26 6.10 4.04
N ASP A 395 -5.70 5.59 2.94
CA ASP A 395 -6.34 4.53 2.15
C ASP A 395 -6.50 3.21 2.91
N VAL A 396 -5.78 3.02 4.02
CA VAL A 396 -5.95 1.88 4.95
C VAL A 396 -7.19 2.04 5.83
N ILE A 397 -7.49 3.27 6.24
CA ILE A 397 -8.59 3.58 7.19
C ILE A 397 -9.86 4.06 6.49
N VAL A 398 -9.76 4.52 5.23
CA VAL A 398 -10.89 5.03 4.46
C VAL A 398 -11.01 4.33 3.11
N SER A 399 -12.07 3.52 2.98
CA SER A 399 -12.40 2.79 1.75
C SER A 399 -13.43 3.52 0.88
N ASP A 400 -14.35 4.26 1.50
CA ASP A 400 -15.45 4.94 0.81
C ASP A 400 -15.01 6.27 0.17
N PRO A 401 -15.39 6.56 -1.10
CA PRO A 401 -15.03 7.82 -1.76
C PRO A 401 -15.52 9.09 -1.06
N ALA A 402 -16.70 9.10 -0.42
CA ALA A 402 -17.21 10.28 0.28
C ALA A 402 -16.41 10.57 1.55
N ASP A 403 -16.08 9.53 2.31
CA ASP A 403 -15.22 9.66 3.49
C ASP A 403 -13.79 10.09 3.11
N ARG A 404 -13.27 9.62 1.95
CA ARG A 404 -11.97 10.07 1.42
C ARG A 404 -12.00 11.56 1.14
N ASN A 405 -13.03 12.06 0.47
CA ASN A 405 -13.19 13.48 0.21
C ASN A 405 -13.28 14.31 1.50
N LYS A 406 -13.94 13.77 2.55
CA LYS A 406 -14.02 14.42 3.86
C LYS A 406 -12.62 14.52 4.51
N PHE A 407 -11.87 13.43 4.50
CA PHE A 407 -10.48 13.42 4.99
C PHE A 407 -9.62 14.41 4.22
N ASP A 408 -9.68 14.40 2.90
CA ASP A 408 -8.86 15.24 2.03
C ASP A 408 -9.17 16.71 2.22
N ALA A 409 -10.46 17.08 2.28
CA ALA A 409 -10.87 18.44 2.58
C ALA A 409 -10.39 18.92 3.95
N LEU A 410 -10.38 18.04 4.95
CA LEU A 410 -9.86 18.35 6.28
C LEU A 410 -8.35 18.50 6.28
N TYR A 411 -7.63 17.58 5.66
CA TYR A 411 -6.16 17.60 5.58
C TYR A 411 -5.65 18.75 4.71
N GLU A 412 -6.39 19.17 3.69
CA GLU A 412 -6.07 20.36 2.90
C GLU A 412 -6.00 21.62 3.79
N THR A 413 -6.79 21.71 4.86
CA THR A 413 -6.69 22.82 5.83
C THR A 413 -5.37 22.88 6.60
N VAL A 414 -4.62 21.77 6.62
CA VAL A 414 -3.24 21.67 7.11
C VAL A 414 -2.26 21.97 5.99
N LEU A 415 -2.47 21.34 4.83
CA LEU A 415 -1.49 21.28 3.76
C LEU A 415 -1.35 22.61 3.00
N SER A 416 -2.44 23.31 2.69
CA SER A 416 -2.34 24.59 1.98
C SER A 416 -1.53 25.64 2.74
N PRO A 417 -1.79 25.93 4.03
CA PRO A 417 -0.96 26.89 4.77
C PRO A 417 0.46 26.37 4.99
N LEU A 418 0.68 25.05 5.09
CA LEU A 418 2.03 24.50 5.18
C LEU A 418 2.83 24.73 3.89
N MET A 419 2.21 24.55 2.72
CA MET A 419 2.82 24.87 1.44
C MET A 419 3.15 26.35 1.32
N THR A 420 2.25 27.25 1.78
CA THR A 420 2.53 28.68 1.82
C THR A 420 3.75 28.97 2.69
N ALA A 421 3.83 28.36 3.88
CA ALA A 421 5.00 28.50 4.75
C ALA A 421 6.29 28.02 4.05
N ARG A 422 6.26 26.85 3.38
CA ARG A 422 7.41 26.32 2.62
C ARG A 422 7.89 27.30 1.55
N LYS A 423 6.96 27.81 0.74
CA LYS A 423 7.26 28.78 -0.33
C LYS A 423 7.87 30.06 0.23
N SER A 424 7.32 30.60 1.30
CA SER A 424 7.89 31.79 1.94
C SER A 424 9.26 31.52 2.56
N THR A 425 9.49 30.35 3.18
CA THR A 425 10.82 29.96 3.67
C THR A 425 11.86 29.92 2.55
N GLN A 426 11.52 29.30 1.40
CA GLN A 426 12.39 29.27 0.21
C GLN A 426 12.65 30.68 -0.32
N ARG A 427 11.60 31.49 -0.47
CA ARG A 427 11.71 32.86 -0.99
C ARG A 427 12.55 33.77 -0.08
N ILE A 428 12.42 33.64 1.25
CA ILE A 428 13.24 34.37 2.22
C ILE A 428 14.72 34.03 2.06
N ALA A 429 15.03 32.74 1.89
CA ALA A 429 16.41 32.30 1.67
C ALA A 429 16.98 32.85 0.36
N GLU A 430 16.22 32.78 -0.74
CA GLU A 430 16.59 33.35 -2.04
C GLU A 430 16.84 34.86 -1.97
N LEU A 431 15.87 35.62 -1.42
CA LEU A 431 15.96 37.08 -1.28
C LEU A 431 17.21 37.49 -0.49
N TRP A 432 17.49 36.78 0.61
CA TRP A 432 18.66 37.07 1.43
C TRP A 432 19.97 36.74 0.72
N GLN A 433 20.07 35.56 0.09
CA GLN A 433 21.27 35.14 -0.64
C GLN A 433 21.57 36.07 -1.82
N GLU A 434 20.55 36.42 -2.62
CA GLU A 434 20.70 37.30 -3.76
C GLU A 434 21.15 38.70 -3.32
N HIS A 435 20.48 39.28 -2.33
CA HIS A 435 20.83 40.61 -1.82
C HIS A 435 22.22 40.65 -1.21
N SER A 436 22.56 39.67 -0.36
CA SER A 436 23.89 39.58 0.23
C SER A 436 24.97 39.50 -0.85
N ARG A 437 24.73 38.72 -1.92
CA ARG A 437 25.64 38.65 -3.07
C ARG A 437 25.78 40.01 -3.76
N LYS A 438 24.67 40.67 -4.11
CA LYS A 438 24.67 41.97 -4.80
C LYS A 438 25.34 43.08 -3.99
N VAL A 439 25.17 43.05 -2.67
CA VAL A 439 25.82 44.00 -1.75
C VAL A 439 27.33 43.76 -1.71
N THR A 440 27.75 42.50 -1.54
CA THR A 440 29.18 42.16 -1.48
C THR A 440 29.90 42.39 -2.81
N SER A 441 29.23 42.20 -3.95
CA SER A 441 29.81 42.47 -5.28
C SER A 441 29.87 43.96 -5.64
N GLY A 442 29.27 44.85 -4.84
CA GLY A 442 29.18 46.27 -5.14
C GLY A 442 28.14 46.64 -6.21
N GLU A 443 27.29 45.67 -6.60
CA GLU A 443 26.25 45.84 -7.62
C GLU A 443 25.20 46.85 -7.16
N VAL A 444 24.72 46.70 -5.92
CA VAL A 444 23.63 47.53 -5.34
C VAL A 444 24.05 48.33 -4.10
N ALA A 445 25.31 48.21 -3.67
CA ALA A 445 25.84 48.95 -2.52
C ALA A 445 27.23 49.48 -2.82
N ARG A 446 27.48 50.78 -2.59
CA ARG A 446 28.77 51.43 -2.87
C ARG A 446 29.18 52.37 -1.75
N LEU A 447 30.48 52.54 -1.57
CA LEU A 447 31.05 53.54 -0.68
C LEU A 447 31.13 54.87 -1.41
N GLN A 448 30.47 55.90 -0.88
CA GLN A 448 30.60 57.29 -1.34
C GLN A 448 31.13 58.14 -0.19
N GLY A 449 32.45 58.34 -0.16
CA GLY A 449 33.13 58.95 0.99
C GLY A 449 33.09 58.03 2.21
N GLN A 450 32.55 58.52 3.33
CA GLN A 450 32.32 57.71 4.54
C GLN A 450 30.92 57.08 4.62
N MET A 451 30.05 57.35 3.63
CA MET A 451 28.67 56.84 3.62
C MET A 451 28.56 55.57 2.79
N ILE A 452 27.78 54.61 3.27
CA ILE A 452 27.33 53.43 2.51
C ILE A 452 26.05 53.84 1.77
N HIS A 453 26.11 53.87 0.44
CA HIS A 453 24.95 54.10 -0.42
C HIS A 453 24.39 52.75 -0.87
N VAL A 454 23.09 52.54 -0.69
CA VAL A 454 22.40 51.31 -1.10
C VAL A 454 21.31 51.69 -2.11
N GLU A 455 21.46 51.20 -3.34
CA GLU A 455 20.57 51.52 -4.47
C GLU A 455 19.31 50.65 -4.47
N GLU A 456 19.38 49.42 -3.97
CA GLU A 456 18.25 48.49 -3.87
C GLU A 456 18.08 47.95 -2.44
N SER A 457 16.86 48.03 -1.89
CA SER A 457 16.53 47.49 -0.57
C SER A 457 15.59 46.30 -0.68
N ILE A 458 15.91 45.21 0.02
CA ILE A 458 15.03 44.03 0.13
C ILE A 458 14.03 44.10 1.29
N HIS A 459 14.01 45.19 2.06
CA HIS A 459 13.33 45.21 3.35
C HIS A 459 11.83 44.89 3.26
N ASP A 460 11.12 45.52 2.33
CA ASP A 460 9.66 45.39 2.23
C ASP A 460 9.24 43.99 1.75
N GLU A 461 9.97 43.44 0.77
CA GLU A 461 9.74 42.08 0.29
C GLU A 461 10.06 41.03 1.36
N LEU A 462 11.22 41.16 2.02
CA LEU A 462 11.62 40.27 3.11
C LEU A 462 10.61 40.30 4.25
N ARG A 463 10.14 41.50 4.63
CA ARG A 463 9.11 41.65 5.67
C ARG A 463 7.81 40.95 5.28
N LYS A 464 7.32 41.17 4.06
CA LYS A 464 6.09 40.55 3.55
C LYS A 464 6.16 39.02 3.62
N GLU A 465 7.27 38.43 3.17
CA GLU A 465 7.44 36.97 3.19
C GLU A 465 7.55 36.42 4.61
N VAL A 466 8.20 37.14 5.53
CA VAL A 466 8.29 36.72 6.95
C VAL A 466 6.93 36.75 7.64
N GLU A 467 6.14 37.82 7.43
CA GLU A 467 4.78 37.91 7.96
C GLU A 467 3.91 36.78 7.38
N GLY A 468 3.99 36.55 6.07
CA GLY A 468 3.33 35.44 5.39
C GLY A 468 3.70 34.08 5.97
N PHE A 469 4.99 33.82 6.18
CA PHE A 469 5.50 32.60 6.80
C PHE A 469 4.93 32.38 8.21
N VAL A 470 5.05 33.36 9.10
CA VAL A 470 4.64 33.22 10.50
C VAL A 470 3.13 32.97 10.63
N ILE A 471 2.33 33.69 9.84
CA ILE A 471 0.86 33.50 9.81
C ILE A 471 0.52 32.12 9.27
N ALA A 472 1.12 31.71 8.15
CA ALA A 472 0.86 30.42 7.52
C ALA A 472 1.26 29.24 8.44
N ALA A 473 2.48 29.24 8.97
CA ALA A 473 2.96 28.22 9.91
C ALA A 473 2.10 28.16 11.18
N GLY A 474 1.73 29.33 11.73
CA GLY A 474 0.85 29.40 12.89
C GLY A 474 -0.55 28.86 12.62
N ARG A 475 -1.10 29.08 11.42
CA ARG A 475 -2.39 28.55 10.97
C ARG A 475 -2.35 27.04 10.79
N THR A 476 -1.29 26.50 10.17
CA THR A 476 -1.08 25.06 10.01
C THR A 476 -1.21 24.33 11.33
N ILE A 477 -0.50 24.76 12.38
CA ILE A 477 -0.50 24.05 13.66
C ILE A 477 -1.74 24.33 14.51
N LYS A 478 -2.17 25.59 14.63
CA LYS A 478 -3.23 25.98 15.58
C LYS A 478 -4.63 25.66 15.05
N GLU A 479 -4.86 25.88 13.76
CA GLU A 479 -6.18 25.68 13.15
C GLU A 479 -6.25 24.35 12.41
N GLY A 480 -5.31 24.09 11.51
CA GLY A 480 -5.27 22.88 10.70
C GLY A 480 -5.12 21.63 11.56
N MET A 481 -3.96 21.46 12.21
CA MET A 481 -3.65 20.24 12.97
C MET A 481 -4.59 20.04 14.15
N ARG A 482 -5.08 21.11 14.79
CA ARG A 482 -6.11 20.98 15.84
C ARG A 482 -7.40 20.38 15.31
N LYS A 483 -7.87 20.83 14.13
CA LYS A 483 -9.09 20.27 13.51
C LYS A 483 -8.85 18.83 13.04
N PHE A 484 -7.70 18.56 12.42
CA PHE A 484 -7.34 17.22 11.95
C PHE A 484 -7.25 16.22 13.11
N ALA A 485 -6.55 16.57 14.19
CA ALA A 485 -6.43 15.74 15.38
C ALA A 485 -7.79 15.50 16.08
N ALA A 486 -8.65 16.51 16.11
CA ALA A 486 -9.99 16.38 16.70
C ALA A 486 -10.86 15.33 15.99
N GLU A 487 -10.72 15.15 14.68
CA GLU A 487 -11.43 14.09 13.92
C GLU A 487 -10.99 12.70 14.40
N ALA A 488 -9.70 12.53 14.72
CA ALA A 488 -9.16 11.32 15.35
C ALA A 488 -9.42 11.23 16.87
N ARG A 489 -10.22 12.14 17.43
CA ARG A 489 -10.51 12.28 18.87
C ARG A 489 -9.26 12.51 19.71
N VAL A 490 -8.27 13.21 19.16
CA VAL A 490 -7.05 13.63 19.84
C VAL A 490 -7.15 15.12 20.14
N ASP A 491 -7.31 15.49 21.42
CA ASP A 491 -7.36 16.89 21.84
C ASP A 491 -5.94 17.43 22.05
N ILE A 492 -5.51 18.31 21.14
CA ILE A 492 -4.26 19.08 21.26
C ILE A 492 -4.52 20.56 21.53
N GLY A 493 -5.76 20.98 21.76
CA GLY A 493 -6.15 22.38 21.85
C GLY A 493 -5.44 23.13 22.98
N PHE A 494 -5.11 22.42 24.06
CA PHE A 494 -4.36 22.95 25.20
C PHE A 494 -2.92 23.36 24.85
N LEU A 495 -2.31 22.81 23.78
CA LEU A 495 -0.96 23.17 23.31
C LEU A 495 -0.82 24.65 22.99
N PHE A 496 -1.92 25.32 22.61
CA PHE A 496 -1.93 26.72 22.19
C PHE A 496 -2.49 27.68 23.25
N GLN A 497 -2.75 27.18 24.46
CA GLN A 497 -3.31 27.98 25.55
C GLN A 497 -2.20 28.53 26.46
N LYS A 498 -2.60 29.31 27.48
CA LYS A 498 -1.69 29.83 28.50
C LYS A 498 -1.14 28.69 29.37
N GLN A 499 0.01 28.93 30.00
CA GLN A 499 0.76 27.93 30.76
C GLN A 499 -0.08 27.08 31.74
N THR A 500 -0.99 27.69 32.50
CA THR A 500 -1.84 26.97 33.45
C THR A 500 -2.74 25.93 32.76
N ALA A 501 -3.36 26.30 31.64
CA ALA A 501 -4.25 25.40 30.91
C ALA A 501 -3.47 24.37 30.09
N PHE A 502 -2.30 24.75 29.57
CA PHE A 502 -1.34 23.81 28.96
C PHE A 502 -0.93 22.72 29.95
N ALA A 503 -0.49 23.10 31.16
CA ALA A 503 -0.06 22.14 32.19
C ALA A 503 -1.21 21.21 32.63
N ALA A 504 -2.43 21.75 32.77
CA ALA A 504 -3.61 20.95 33.10
C ALA A 504 -3.98 19.95 31.98
N GLY A 505 -3.94 20.39 30.73
CA GLY A 505 -4.19 19.53 29.56
C GLY A 505 -3.14 18.43 29.40
N LEU A 506 -1.86 18.78 29.60
CA LEU A 506 -0.74 17.84 29.57
C LEU A 506 -0.89 16.75 30.65
N ALA A 507 -1.14 17.14 31.90
CA ALA A 507 -1.36 16.20 33.01
C ALA A 507 -2.62 15.34 32.83
N ALA A 508 -3.63 15.83 32.12
CA ALA A 508 -4.77 15.01 31.74
C ALA A 508 -4.39 13.97 30.69
N LEU A 509 -3.63 14.37 29.68
CA LEU A 509 -3.19 13.48 28.59
C LEU A 509 -2.22 12.41 29.08
N GLU A 510 -1.27 12.74 29.97
CA GLU A 510 -0.30 11.77 30.54
C GLU A 510 -0.96 10.54 31.17
N ARG A 511 -2.19 10.69 31.69
CA ARG A 511 -2.95 9.59 32.31
C ARG A 511 -3.53 8.61 31.30
N THR A 512 -3.74 9.05 30.06
CA THR A 512 -4.36 8.24 28.99
C THR A 512 -3.37 7.87 27.89
N ASP A 513 -2.35 8.69 27.69
CA ASP A 513 -1.40 8.61 26.59
C ASP A 513 -0.12 9.39 26.91
N TYR A 514 0.79 8.70 27.60
CA TYR A 514 2.07 9.26 28.01
C TYR A 514 2.96 9.65 26.81
N ALA A 515 2.94 8.87 25.72
CA ALA A 515 3.81 9.11 24.57
C ALA A 515 3.45 10.42 23.85
N LEU A 516 2.15 10.64 23.57
CA LEU A 516 1.71 11.90 22.99
C LEU A 516 1.92 13.09 23.94
N ALA A 517 1.71 12.91 25.25
CA ALA A 517 1.97 13.97 26.22
C ALA A 517 3.45 14.41 26.19
N ALA A 518 4.39 13.46 26.29
CA ALA A 518 5.82 13.74 26.22
C ALA A 518 6.20 14.42 24.90
N TYR A 519 5.60 13.99 23.78
CA TYR A 519 5.77 14.63 22.48
C TYR A 519 5.32 16.10 22.49
N LEU A 520 4.09 16.37 22.92
CA LEU A 520 3.52 17.73 22.94
C LEU A 520 4.23 18.66 23.92
N GLN A 521 4.77 18.13 25.01
CA GLN A 521 5.63 18.88 25.91
C GLN A 521 6.87 19.43 25.20
N GLN A 522 7.53 18.58 24.41
CA GLN A 522 8.68 19.00 23.60
C GLN A 522 8.25 19.94 22.46
N THR A 523 7.13 19.67 21.80
CA THR A 523 6.56 20.57 20.78
C THR A 523 6.34 21.99 21.28
N ARG A 524 5.93 22.15 22.55
CA ARG A 524 5.67 23.47 23.15
C ARG A 524 6.92 24.38 23.13
N THR A 525 8.11 23.80 23.31
CA THR A 525 9.38 24.54 23.42
C THR A 525 9.70 25.44 22.23
N TRP A 526 9.29 25.05 21.01
CA TRP A 526 9.48 25.85 19.80
C TRP A 526 8.17 26.49 19.32
N SER A 527 7.03 25.82 19.52
CA SER A 527 5.75 26.30 19.00
C SER A 527 5.24 27.53 19.74
N GLU A 528 5.57 27.69 21.03
CA GLU A 528 5.25 28.89 21.80
C GLU A 528 5.88 30.13 21.18
N ARG A 529 7.18 30.07 20.84
CA ARG A 529 7.90 31.17 20.18
C ARG A 529 7.25 31.57 18.85
N LEU A 530 6.78 30.61 18.06
CA LEU A 530 6.04 30.89 16.82
C LEU A 530 4.71 31.61 17.12
N GLN A 531 3.94 31.14 18.11
CA GLN A 531 2.67 31.76 18.48
C GLN A 531 2.85 33.18 19.04
N GLU A 532 3.89 33.39 19.85
CA GLU A 532 4.24 34.72 20.36
C GLU A 532 4.59 35.65 19.20
N CYS A 533 5.47 35.23 18.29
CA CYS A 533 5.82 36.02 17.12
C CYS A 533 4.59 36.40 16.29
N ARG A 534 3.70 35.43 16.02
CA ARG A 534 2.43 35.67 15.33
C ARG A 534 1.55 36.70 16.04
N ASN A 535 1.35 36.54 17.35
CA ASN A 535 0.51 37.45 18.14
C ASN A 535 1.04 38.90 18.12
N VAL A 536 2.36 39.08 18.16
CA VAL A 536 2.95 40.44 18.12
C VAL A 536 2.82 41.04 16.70
N ILE A 537 2.97 40.25 15.64
CA ILE A 537 2.71 40.69 14.25
C ILE A 537 1.23 41.08 14.08
N GLU A 538 0.29 40.20 14.42
CA GLU A 538 -1.14 40.40 14.16
C GLU A 538 -1.80 41.45 15.07
N HIS A 539 -1.32 41.61 16.31
CA HIS A 539 -2.04 42.42 17.32
C HIS A 539 -1.24 43.57 17.91
N LYS A 540 0.08 43.60 17.76
CA LYS A 540 0.93 44.64 18.36
C LYS A 540 1.67 45.49 17.32
N GLY A 541 1.42 45.26 16.03
CA GLY A 541 2.01 46.05 14.95
C GLY A 541 3.53 45.92 14.85
N TRP A 542 4.10 44.80 15.31
CA TRP A 542 5.54 44.57 15.18
C TRP A 542 5.94 44.47 13.72
N ILE A 543 7.10 45.05 13.43
CA ILE A 543 7.71 45.05 12.10
C ILE A 543 9.06 44.37 12.19
N LEU A 544 9.41 43.61 11.15
CA LEU A 544 10.75 43.05 11.02
C LEU A 544 11.79 44.19 11.11
N PRO A 545 12.89 44.04 11.88
CA PRO A 545 13.97 45.02 11.84
C PRO A 545 14.51 45.24 10.42
N ARG A 546 15.00 46.44 10.13
CA ARG A 546 15.60 46.75 8.84
C ARG A 546 16.94 46.02 8.67
N VAL A 547 17.25 45.66 7.42
CA VAL A 547 18.60 45.23 7.04
C VAL A 547 19.56 46.39 7.32
N THR A 548 20.64 46.12 8.05
CA THR A 548 21.71 47.09 8.29
C THR A 548 22.94 46.70 7.49
N TYR A 549 23.88 47.63 7.33
CA TYR A 549 25.06 47.45 6.50
C TYR A 549 26.29 47.87 7.28
N SER A 550 27.36 47.08 7.18
CA SER A 550 28.65 47.40 7.76
C SER A 550 29.74 47.41 6.69
N ARG A 551 30.77 48.23 6.93
CA ARG A 551 32.02 48.18 6.18
C ARG A 551 32.93 47.13 6.81
N GLU A 552 33.33 46.13 6.04
CA GLU A 552 34.37 45.17 6.39
C GLU A 552 35.52 45.34 5.38
N ALA A 553 36.62 45.96 5.82
CA ALA A 553 37.76 46.36 4.97
C ALA A 553 37.33 47.23 3.76
N ASP A 554 37.50 46.71 2.54
CA ASP A 554 37.12 47.36 1.28
C ASP A 554 35.77 46.87 0.72
N THR A 555 35.02 46.09 1.51
CA THR A 555 33.72 45.53 1.10
C THR A 555 32.58 45.99 2.01
N ILE A 556 31.37 46.04 1.46
CA ILE A 556 30.14 46.28 2.20
C ILE A 556 29.49 44.92 2.46
N LYS A 557 28.97 44.73 3.67
CA LYS A 557 28.24 43.53 4.07
C LYS A 557 26.85 43.90 4.57
N ALA A 558 25.85 43.15 4.12
CA ALA A 558 24.51 43.22 4.68
C ALA A 558 24.44 42.39 5.97
N ILE A 559 23.85 42.96 7.01
CA ILE A 559 23.60 42.30 8.29
C ILE A 559 22.13 41.90 8.34
N GLN A 560 21.91 40.61 8.57
CA GLN A 560 20.58 40.04 8.54
C GLN A 560 19.74 40.50 9.75
N PRO A 561 18.45 40.87 9.55
CA PRO A 561 17.57 41.14 10.67
C PRO A 561 17.33 39.86 11.47
N SER A 562 17.04 40.04 12.76
CA SER A 562 16.82 38.94 13.70
C SER A 562 15.42 38.92 14.28
N ILE A 563 14.94 37.71 14.59
CA ILE A 563 13.68 37.44 15.28
C ILE A 563 14.02 36.68 16.56
N SER A 564 13.75 37.30 17.72
CA SER A 564 14.14 36.76 19.03
C SER A 564 15.65 36.44 19.10
N GLY A 565 16.50 37.32 18.57
CA GLY A 565 17.96 37.16 18.59
C GLY A 565 18.54 36.18 17.56
N GLN A 566 17.71 35.53 16.74
CA GLN A 566 18.16 34.61 15.70
C GLN A 566 18.02 35.24 14.31
N PRO A 567 19.00 35.08 13.39
CA PRO A 567 18.88 35.57 12.03
C PRO A 567 17.63 35.02 11.32
N VAL A 568 16.97 35.85 10.50
CA VAL A 568 15.64 35.53 9.98
C VAL A 568 15.61 34.24 9.15
N THR A 569 16.60 33.96 8.31
CA THR A 569 16.66 32.70 7.53
C THR A 569 16.80 31.47 8.41
N GLU A 570 17.56 31.56 9.49
CA GLU A 570 17.72 30.46 10.44
C GLU A 570 16.44 30.24 11.24
N PHE A 571 15.77 31.32 11.66
CA PHE A 571 14.48 31.23 12.36
C PHE A 571 13.42 30.54 11.50
N VAL A 572 13.21 31.02 10.26
CA VAL A 572 12.16 30.44 9.40
C VAL A 572 12.49 29.02 8.98
N SER A 573 13.76 28.70 8.74
CA SER A 573 14.21 27.34 8.43
C SER A 573 13.94 26.39 9.60
N PHE A 574 14.38 26.75 10.81
CA PHE A 574 14.16 25.97 12.02
C PHE A 574 12.68 25.77 12.31
N VAL A 575 11.88 26.85 12.30
CA VAL A 575 10.45 26.76 12.61
C VAL A 575 9.71 25.94 11.55
N PHE A 576 10.01 26.14 10.27
CA PHE A 576 9.40 25.36 9.19
C PHE A 576 9.69 23.87 9.36
N ASP A 577 10.95 23.53 9.61
CA ASP A 577 11.40 22.17 9.86
C ASP A 577 10.63 21.50 11.00
N ARG A 578 10.50 22.19 12.15
CA ARG A 578 9.72 21.71 13.29
C ARG A 578 8.23 21.57 12.98
N VAL A 579 7.65 22.50 12.23
CA VAL A 579 6.25 22.44 11.80
C VAL A 579 6.02 21.24 10.87
N ALA A 580 6.92 20.99 9.91
CA ALA A 580 6.81 19.86 8.99
C ALA A 580 6.89 18.52 9.74
N CYS A 581 7.83 18.35 10.67
CA CYS A 581 7.88 17.17 11.55
C CYS A 581 6.58 17.00 12.34
N PHE A 582 6.09 18.08 12.95
CA PHE A 582 4.85 18.04 13.73
C PHE A 582 3.64 17.63 12.91
N VAL A 583 3.50 18.17 11.69
CA VAL A 583 2.42 17.78 10.79
C VAL A 583 2.51 16.30 10.45
N GLU A 584 3.69 15.82 10.04
CA GLU A 584 3.86 14.42 9.64
C GLU A 584 3.54 13.46 10.79
N GLU A 585 4.19 13.66 11.94
CA GLU A 585 4.16 12.72 13.06
C GLU A 585 2.78 12.71 13.71
N LEU A 586 2.18 13.88 13.94
CA LEU A 586 0.85 13.92 14.52
C LEU A 586 -0.21 13.41 13.53
N SER A 587 -0.03 13.61 12.22
CA SER A 587 -0.94 13.02 11.23
C SER A 587 -0.83 11.50 11.20
N ALA A 588 0.39 10.96 11.16
CA ALA A 588 0.65 9.53 11.22
C ALA A 588 0.07 8.91 12.51
N TYR A 589 0.27 9.57 13.65
CA TYR A 589 -0.29 9.16 14.93
C TYR A 589 -1.83 9.14 14.93
N CYS A 590 -2.46 10.20 14.41
CA CYS A 590 -3.92 10.28 14.31
C CYS A 590 -4.52 9.21 13.38
N VAL A 591 -3.83 8.87 12.29
CA VAL A 591 -4.24 7.81 11.36
C VAL A 591 -4.00 6.43 11.98
N GLN A 592 -2.86 6.19 12.62
CA GLN A 592 -2.53 4.93 13.31
C GLN A 592 -3.61 4.54 14.33
N ARG A 593 -4.12 5.49 15.12
CA ARG A 593 -5.21 5.25 16.09
C ARG A 593 -6.52 4.78 15.48
N GLN A 594 -6.71 5.02 14.19
CA GLN A 594 -7.91 4.63 13.44
C GLN A 594 -7.69 3.37 12.62
N MET A 595 -6.49 2.78 12.66
CA MET A 595 -6.19 1.57 11.90
C MET A 595 -7.05 0.38 12.34
N PRO A 596 -7.47 -0.49 11.40
CA PRO A 596 -8.15 -1.72 11.74
C PRO A 596 -7.34 -2.60 12.69
N ALA A 597 -8.02 -3.42 13.48
CA ALA A 597 -7.37 -4.36 14.38
C ALA A 597 -6.33 -5.23 13.65
N GLY A 598 -5.13 -5.35 14.24
CA GLY A 598 -4.03 -6.12 13.66
C GLY A 598 -3.16 -5.36 12.65
N ILE A 599 -3.51 -4.13 12.28
CA ILE A 599 -2.71 -3.27 11.39
C ILE A 599 -2.15 -2.09 12.20
N THR A 600 -0.92 -1.70 11.90
CA THR A 600 -0.26 -0.52 12.47
C THR A 600 0.67 0.10 11.43
N ILE A 601 1.42 1.14 11.83
CA ILE A 601 2.52 1.70 11.05
C ILE A 601 3.86 1.39 11.72
N ALA A 602 4.90 1.25 10.91
CA ALA A 602 6.30 1.23 11.31
C ALA A 602 7.05 2.37 10.64
N GLU A 603 8.12 2.82 11.28
CA GLU A 603 9.04 3.79 10.72
C GLU A 603 10.16 3.08 9.95
N LEU A 604 10.39 3.52 8.72
CA LEU A 604 11.49 3.05 7.88
C LEU A 604 12.76 3.84 8.21
N PRO A 605 13.87 3.14 8.51
CA PRO A 605 15.18 3.75 8.60
C PRO A 605 15.52 4.51 7.32
N LEU A 606 16.26 5.61 7.42
CA LEU A 606 16.59 6.46 6.27
C LEU A 606 17.21 5.68 5.10
N ALA A 607 18.05 4.68 5.39
CA ALA A 607 18.71 3.85 4.38
C ALA A 607 17.77 2.85 3.67
N GLU A 608 16.60 2.58 4.23
CA GLU A 608 15.59 1.66 3.69
C GLU A 608 14.46 2.40 2.95
N ARG A 609 14.50 3.75 2.91
CA ARG A 609 13.48 4.53 2.23
C ARG A 609 13.66 4.46 0.71
N PRO A 610 12.57 4.30 -0.08
CA PRO A 610 12.67 4.27 -1.54
C PRO A 610 13.22 5.58 -2.08
N GLU A 611 14.19 5.51 -3.01
CA GLU A 611 14.83 6.69 -3.60
C GLU A 611 13.82 7.55 -4.38
N GLU A 612 12.88 6.94 -5.09
CA GLU A 612 11.88 7.68 -5.88
C GLU A 612 10.76 8.34 -5.05
N ALA A 613 10.58 7.89 -3.81
CA ALA A 613 9.58 8.38 -2.88
C ALA A 613 10.02 8.04 -1.44
N PRO A 614 10.83 8.91 -0.79
CA PRO A 614 11.41 8.65 0.52
C PRO A 614 10.39 8.79 1.66
N GLU A 615 9.38 7.92 1.64
CA GLU A 615 8.34 7.80 2.66
C GLU A 615 8.94 7.29 3.98
N ARG A 616 8.53 7.89 5.10
CA ARG A 616 8.99 7.51 6.44
C ARG A 616 8.20 6.36 7.04
N PHE A 617 6.90 6.30 6.78
CA PHE A 617 6.01 5.33 7.41
C PHE A 617 5.54 4.26 6.43
N ARG A 618 5.48 3.03 6.91
CA ARG A 618 4.95 1.88 6.19
C ARG A 618 3.86 1.21 7.02
N VAL A 619 2.80 0.76 6.36
CA VAL A 619 1.74 -0.05 6.96
C VAL A 619 2.26 -1.47 7.18
N THR A 620 2.10 -2.00 8.38
CA THR A 620 2.64 -3.30 8.78
C THR A 620 1.68 -4.04 9.71
N PRO A 621 1.73 -5.39 9.79
CA PRO A 621 1.03 -6.14 10.83
C PRO A 621 1.47 -5.72 12.24
N ALA A 622 0.51 -5.53 13.14
CA ALA A 622 0.79 -5.25 14.56
C ALA A 622 1.45 -6.44 15.28
N SER A 623 1.23 -7.66 14.79
CA SER A 623 1.86 -8.90 15.25
C SER A 623 2.63 -9.55 14.12
N GLY A 624 3.90 -9.88 14.36
CA GLY A 624 4.79 -10.49 13.36
C GLY A 624 5.22 -9.57 12.22
N GLY A 625 4.85 -8.28 12.23
CA GLY A 625 5.35 -7.27 11.30
C GLY A 625 6.59 -6.54 11.80
N LEU A 626 6.87 -5.39 11.20
CA LEU A 626 7.91 -4.46 11.67
C LEU A 626 7.54 -3.87 13.04
N PRO A 627 8.52 -3.39 13.83
CA PRO A 627 8.25 -2.76 15.12
C PRO A 627 7.22 -1.62 15.00
N PRO A 628 6.10 -1.68 15.74
CA PRO A 628 5.09 -0.62 15.69
C PRO A 628 5.70 0.72 16.08
N TRP A 629 5.52 1.72 15.23
CA TRP A 629 5.96 3.08 15.51
C TRP A 629 5.20 3.67 16.70
N GLN A 630 5.91 4.43 17.50
CA GLN A 630 5.39 5.22 18.61
C GLN A 630 5.75 6.67 18.39
N ILE A 631 4.84 7.59 18.67
CA ILE A 631 5.12 9.01 18.55
C ILE A 631 6.21 9.42 19.56
N VAL A 632 7.32 9.94 19.04
CA VAL A 632 8.47 10.38 19.83
C VAL A 632 9.05 11.64 19.19
N TYR A 633 9.37 12.63 20.00
CA TYR A 633 9.95 13.87 19.51
C TYR A 633 11.43 13.65 19.18
N HIS A 634 11.84 13.93 17.94
CA HIS A 634 13.25 13.89 17.54
C HIS A 634 13.78 15.30 17.21
N GLN A 635 15.06 15.53 17.48
CA GLN A 635 15.75 16.79 17.12
C GLN A 635 16.24 16.79 15.67
N ALA A 636 16.33 15.63 15.01
CA ALA A 636 16.72 15.53 13.61
C ALA A 636 15.80 16.39 12.72
N SER A 637 16.38 17.10 11.75
CA SER A 637 15.64 17.89 10.75
C SER A 637 14.69 17.00 9.95
N PHE A 638 13.56 17.52 9.50
CA PHE A 638 12.57 16.84 8.68
C PHE A 638 13.24 16.04 7.54
N GLU A 639 14.16 16.64 6.79
CA GLU A 639 14.84 15.97 5.66
C GLU A 639 15.73 14.76 6.07
N ARG A 640 16.13 14.67 7.35
CA ARG A 640 17.07 13.65 7.88
C ARG A 640 16.45 12.74 8.94
N ALA A 641 15.30 13.13 9.46
CA ALA A 641 14.44 12.35 10.33
C ALA A 641 13.72 11.31 9.48
#